data_AF-A0A3P3Y3T5-F1
#
_entry.id   AF-A0A3P3Y3T5-F1
#
_cell.length_a   1.000
_cell.length_b   1.000
_cell.length_c   1.000
_cell.angle_alpha   90.00
_cell.angle_beta   90.00
_cell.angle_gamma   90.00
#
_symmetry.space_group_name_H-M   'P 1'
#
loop_
_entity.id
_entity.type
_entity.pdbx_description
1 polymer ?
#
loop_
_entity_poly.entity_id
_entity_poly.type
_entity_poly.pdbx_seq_one_letter_code
_entity_poly.pdbx_strand_id
1 'polypeptide(L)'
;MMKASPGEADAGPGASSSDLDRSRSHLHRVQTELATVTEYAKGQQRNYECLSTAYHRLQLELDAARKSLADVSDVQVASEADATERKQLEQRVDQLEKDKTDLNKQLREAKAAYDAIAQRQRGADDRMAQMETATQALEIQIVKLRESDDRYRALLKQAQQKSREDRLAVANSDQKVALAMRQLADRDATIGGLEERVKAADIARCKAENALYRSALDRDALTMEVARVRDECTRLDNDLRESQSKLSHLETARSDMEMNLKEARSRIKTLEGSPDALQRQLDEAVRARQAADERVDELTATIGELRDRADDLLGQLVRSRSDLSELSHDLDEARERNAHLDENMVRLTSAHEDAQREADRVAGMERRVQEVERENDDLREMVDEIERQRAAWTKEIRDMLSDSQGQQQLFNEFQQINARLHARQAEARSEIARLVEERDRLRQSALASVSRADQLERDVADARTAMQAMRAAFENDSAQLRAEVDETLASLRRQLSDQKAELADVRQRNRMLLRRETLSPAEVKAIRDREKELNATVSKLVLAEQASEPSFTCFDCMQVFKDPVTCIPCGHSACEQCIVKIGYCSQCGTGKAVTFYPNQLLSELSAKHVYRKQALQGLLQMSAAFLETHSSP
;
A
#
# COMPACT_ATOMS: atom_id res chain seq x y z
N MET A 1 59.61 3.59 -32.87
CA MET A 1 58.86 3.43 -31.60
C MET A 1 58.09 4.70 -31.33
N MET A 2 56.81 4.76 -31.72
CA MET A 2 55.81 5.65 -31.14
C MET A 2 54.48 4.92 -31.28
N LYS A 3 53.91 4.50 -30.14
CA LYS A 3 52.60 3.87 -30.06
C LYS A 3 51.55 4.99 -30.14
N ALA A 4 50.85 5.09 -31.25
CA ALA A 4 49.61 5.85 -31.32
C ALA A 4 48.48 4.96 -30.80
N SER A 5 47.95 5.32 -29.63
CA SER A 5 46.71 4.74 -29.10
C SER A 5 45.55 5.09 -30.04
N PRO A 6 44.66 4.15 -30.37
CA PRO A 6 43.42 4.49 -31.03
C PRO A 6 42.49 5.13 -29.98
N GLY A 7 42.25 6.43 -30.13
CA GLY A 7 41.20 7.11 -29.40
C GLY A 7 39.85 6.55 -29.85
N GLU A 8 39.14 5.93 -28.91
CA GLU A 8 37.73 5.61 -29.04
C GLU A 8 36.98 6.92 -29.28
N ALA A 9 36.49 7.10 -30.51
CA ALA A 9 35.53 8.13 -30.81
C ALA A 9 34.22 7.73 -30.14
N ASP A 10 33.94 8.40 -29.03
CA ASP A 10 32.70 8.32 -28.27
C ASP A 10 31.55 8.70 -29.22
N ALA A 11 30.84 7.68 -29.70
CA ALA A 11 29.65 7.86 -30.50
C ALA A 11 28.57 8.42 -29.58
N GLY A 12 28.06 9.61 -29.91
CA GLY A 12 26.89 10.20 -29.26
C GLY A 12 25.70 9.24 -29.21
N PRO A 13 24.66 9.53 -28.41
CA PRO A 13 23.64 8.59 -28.00
C PRO A 13 22.76 8.15 -29.18
N GLY A 14 23.27 7.22 -29.98
CA GLY A 14 22.53 6.58 -31.04
C GLY A 14 21.55 5.60 -30.42
N ALA A 15 20.26 5.78 -30.71
CA ALA A 15 19.20 4.85 -30.36
C ALA A 15 19.67 3.41 -30.66
N SER A 16 19.99 2.71 -29.60
CA SER A 16 20.68 1.43 -29.66
C SER A 16 19.68 0.32 -29.96
N SER A 17 20.14 -0.83 -30.45
CA SER A 17 19.30 -2.04 -30.51
C SER A 17 18.59 -2.31 -29.17
N SER A 18 19.21 -1.90 -28.05
CA SER A 18 18.65 -2.04 -26.72
C SER A 18 17.43 -1.13 -26.44
N ASP A 19 17.35 0.02 -27.10
CA ASP A 19 16.22 0.95 -26.96
C ASP A 19 15.00 0.45 -27.74
N LEU A 20 15.22 -0.15 -28.91
CA LEU A 20 14.16 -0.84 -29.65
C LEU A 20 13.63 -2.05 -28.89
N ASP A 21 14.52 -2.86 -28.30
CA ASP A 21 14.14 -4.02 -27.51
C ASP A 21 13.39 -3.61 -26.21
N ARG A 22 13.78 -2.50 -25.59
CA ARG A 22 13.02 -1.90 -24.48
C ARG A 22 11.64 -1.43 -24.92
N SER A 23 11.54 -0.72 -26.05
CA SER A 23 10.26 -0.23 -26.58
C SER A 23 9.31 -1.38 -26.92
N ARG A 24 9.81 -2.45 -27.56
CA ARG A 24 9.03 -3.68 -27.86
C ARG A 24 8.59 -4.42 -26.60
N SER A 25 9.47 -4.52 -25.61
CA SER A 25 9.12 -5.12 -24.31
C SER A 25 8.03 -4.32 -23.60
N HIS A 26 8.10 -2.99 -23.67
CA HIS A 26 7.08 -2.10 -23.14
C HIS A 26 5.75 -2.23 -23.89
N LEU A 27 5.80 -2.32 -25.23
CA LEU A 27 4.64 -2.57 -26.09
C LEU A 27 3.92 -3.86 -25.71
N HIS A 28 4.68 -4.94 -25.53
CA HIS A 28 4.12 -6.23 -25.15
C HIS A 28 3.46 -6.20 -23.78
N ARG A 29 4.05 -5.47 -22.83
CA ARG A 29 3.47 -5.28 -21.49
C ARG A 29 2.15 -4.52 -21.55
N VAL A 30 2.09 -3.41 -22.30
CA VAL A 30 0.86 -2.62 -22.47
C VAL A 30 -0.21 -3.40 -23.22
N GLN A 31 0.15 -4.21 -24.22
CA GLN A 31 -0.78 -5.13 -24.89
C GLN A 31 -1.39 -6.15 -23.92
N THR A 32 -0.58 -6.68 -23.00
CA THR A 32 -1.06 -7.63 -21.99
C THR A 32 -2.00 -6.95 -21.01
N GLU A 33 -1.66 -5.75 -20.55
CA GLU A 33 -2.51 -4.94 -19.67
C GLU A 33 -3.85 -4.59 -20.37
N LEU A 34 -3.82 -4.18 -21.64
CA LEU A 34 -5.02 -3.89 -22.43
C LEU A 34 -5.93 -5.11 -22.58
N ALA A 35 -5.36 -6.30 -22.81
CA ALA A 35 -6.13 -7.55 -22.88
C ALA A 35 -6.88 -7.81 -21.57
N THR A 36 -6.21 -7.65 -20.42
CA THR A 36 -6.85 -7.85 -19.11
C THR A 36 -7.95 -6.83 -18.82
N VAL A 37 -7.72 -5.55 -19.14
CA VAL A 37 -8.72 -4.48 -18.98
C VAL A 37 -9.93 -4.75 -19.89
N THR A 38 -9.69 -5.26 -21.09
CA THR A 38 -10.76 -5.60 -22.05
C THR A 38 -11.64 -6.74 -21.59
N GLU A 39 -11.04 -7.77 -21.00
CA GLU A 39 -11.79 -8.89 -20.45
C GLU A 39 -12.61 -8.48 -19.22
N TYR A 40 -12.04 -7.61 -18.37
CA TYR A 40 -12.75 -7.02 -17.25
C TYR A 40 -13.91 -6.10 -17.69
N ALA A 41 -13.72 -5.30 -18.74
CA ALA A 41 -14.76 -4.44 -19.31
C ALA A 41 -15.95 -5.24 -19.83
N LYS A 42 -15.69 -6.35 -20.55
CA LYS A 42 -16.73 -7.29 -21.00
C LYS A 42 -17.49 -7.90 -19.82
N GLY A 43 -16.80 -8.20 -18.72
CA GLY A 43 -17.43 -8.67 -17.48
C GLY A 43 -18.41 -7.66 -16.90
N GLN A 44 -18.01 -6.39 -16.81
CA GLN A 44 -18.88 -5.33 -16.28
C GLN A 44 -20.04 -4.98 -17.22
N GLN A 45 -19.83 -5.06 -18.54
CA GLN A 45 -20.91 -4.90 -19.51
C GLN A 45 -22.01 -5.94 -19.29
N ARG A 46 -21.64 -7.22 -19.18
CA ARG A 46 -22.60 -8.31 -18.93
C ARG A 46 -23.34 -8.10 -17.61
N ASN A 47 -22.65 -7.62 -16.57
CA ASN A 47 -23.25 -7.34 -15.28
C ASN A 47 -24.31 -6.22 -15.38
N TYR A 48 -23.98 -5.12 -16.07
CA TYR A 48 -24.93 -4.04 -16.36
C TYR A 48 -26.14 -4.52 -17.18
N GLU A 49 -25.92 -5.31 -18.23
CA GLU A 49 -27.00 -5.88 -19.06
C GLU A 49 -27.92 -6.79 -18.25
N CYS A 50 -27.37 -7.60 -17.35
CA CYS A 50 -28.13 -8.49 -16.48
C CYS A 50 -28.99 -7.70 -15.49
N LEU A 51 -28.42 -6.69 -14.82
CA LEU A 51 -29.14 -5.78 -13.93
C LEU A 51 -30.22 -4.97 -14.66
N SER A 52 -29.93 -4.52 -15.89
CA SER A 52 -30.89 -3.79 -16.72
C SER A 52 -32.09 -4.67 -17.06
N THR A 53 -31.85 -5.94 -17.38
CA THR A 53 -32.90 -6.92 -17.67
C THR A 53 -33.73 -7.23 -16.42
N ALA A 54 -33.07 -7.40 -15.26
CA ALA A 54 -33.74 -7.60 -13.98
C ALA A 54 -34.63 -6.39 -13.61
N TYR A 55 -34.12 -5.17 -13.81
CA TYR A 55 -34.87 -3.93 -13.57
C TYR A 55 -36.12 -3.85 -14.46
N HIS A 56 -35.99 -4.22 -15.73
CA HIS A 56 -37.13 -4.23 -16.65
C HIS A 56 -38.19 -5.27 -16.27
N ARG A 57 -37.77 -6.47 -15.85
CA ARG A 57 -38.68 -7.52 -15.37
C ARG A 57 -39.42 -7.09 -14.10
N LEU A 58 -38.71 -6.51 -13.13
CA LEU A 58 -39.31 -6.01 -11.89
C LEU A 58 -40.30 -4.87 -12.15
N GLN A 59 -40.01 -4.00 -13.14
CA GLN A 59 -40.93 -2.94 -13.54
C GLN A 59 -42.24 -3.50 -14.12
N LEU A 60 -42.17 -4.56 -14.94
CA LEU A 60 -43.36 -5.24 -15.45
C LEU A 60 -44.17 -5.91 -14.34
N GLU A 61 -43.51 -6.51 -13.35
CA GLU A 61 -44.18 -7.11 -12.17
C GLU A 61 -44.87 -6.05 -11.30
N LEU A 62 -44.24 -4.90 -11.13
CA LEU A 62 -44.82 -3.76 -10.42
C LEU A 62 -46.07 -3.23 -11.15
N ASP A 63 -46.00 -3.05 -12.47
CA ASP A 63 -47.12 -2.55 -13.27
C ASP A 63 -48.29 -3.55 -13.26
N ALA A 64 -48.00 -4.86 -13.28
CA ALA A 64 -49.01 -5.90 -13.13
C ALA A 64 -49.65 -5.89 -11.72
N ALA A 65 -48.86 -5.77 -10.65
CA ALA A 65 -49.37 -5.71 -9.28
C ALA A 65 -50.23 -4.46 -9.03
N ARG A 66 -49.83 -3.29 -9.56
CA ARG A 66 -50.62 -2.06 -9.50
C ARG A 66 -51.95 -2.19 -10.25
N LYS A 67 -51.95 -2.88 -11.39
CA LYS A 67 -53.18 -3.17 -12.14
C LYS A 67 -54.12 -4.08 -11.35
N SER A 68 -53.62 -5.18 -10.78
CA SER A 68 -54.42 -6.05 -9.91
C SER A 68 -54.97 -5.31 -8.68
N LEU A 69 -54.19 -4.39 -8.09
CA LEU A 69 -54.65 -3.57 -6.97
C LEU A 69 -55.77 -2.59 -7.39
N ALA A 70 -55.70 -2.02 -8.60
CA ALA A 70 -56.75 -1.18 -9.16
C ALA A 70 -58.03 -2.00 -9.44
N ASP A 71 -57.89 -3.17 -10.05
CA ASP A 71 -59.01 -4.07 -10.36
C ASP A 71 -59.77 -4.50 -9.08
N VAL A 72 -59.07 -4.77 -7.97
CA VAL A 72 -59.69 -5.08 -6.66
C VAL A 72 -60.29 -3.84 -5.99
N SER A 73 -59.75 -2.65 -6.27
CA SER A 73 -60.28 -1.38 -5.71
C SER A 73 -61.57 -0.90 -6.38
N ASP A 74 -61.82 -1.31 -7.63
CA ASP A 74 -63.01 -0.91 -8.41
C ASP A 74 -64.26 -1.75 -8.10
N VAL A 75 -64.13 -2.89 -7.40
CA VAL A 75 -65.26 -3.73 -7.00
C VAL A 75 -65.96 -3.13 -5.77
N GLN A 76 -67.14 -2.55 -5.97
CA GLN A 76 -67.92 -1.82 -4.94
C GLN A 76 -68.57 -2.69 -3.85
N VAL A 77 -68.42 -4.02 -3.87
CA VAL A 77 -69.00 -4.92 -2.87
C VAL A 77 -67.89 -5.46 -1.98
N ALA A 78 -67.68 -4.82 -0.82
CA ALA A 78 -66.63 -5.20 0.12
C ALA A 78 -67.02 -6.47 0.90
N SER A 79 -66.51 -7.63 0.48
CA SER A 79 -66.40 -8.79 1.38
C SER A 79 -65.11 -8.66 2.22
N GLU A 80 -65.07 -9.27 3.40
CA GLU A 80 -63.84 -9.30 4.22
C GLU A 80 -62.66 -9.95 3.48
N ALA A 81 -62.93 -10.87 2.54
CA ALA A 81 -61.91 -11.50 1.71
C ALA A 81 -61.22 -10.49 0.78
N ASP A 82 -61.98 -9.59 0.15
CA ASP A 82 -61.47 -8.56 -0.75
C ASP A 82 -60.62 -7.52 0.00
N ALA A 83 -60.95 -7.24 1.27
CA ALA A 83 -60.16 -6.36 2.13
C ALA A 83 -58.79 -6.97 2.49
N THR A 84 -58.74 -8.28 2.76
CA THR A 84 -57.47 -8.99 2.96
C THR A 84 -56.63 -9.06 1.69
N GLU A 85 -57.24 -9.34 0.53
CA GLU A 85 -56.55 -9.43 -0.76
C GLU A 85 -55.97 -8.06 -1.17
N ARG A 86 -56.73 -6.98 -1.00
CA ARG A 86 -56.25 -5.61 -1.20
C ARG A 86 -55.04 -5.28 -0.33
N LYS A 87 -55.08 -5.63 0.95
CA LYS A 87 -53.97 -5.37 1.88
C LYS A 87 -52.70 -6.16 1.53
N GLN A 88 -52.85 -7.39 1.04
CA GLN A 88 -51.73 -8.20 0.53
C GLN A 88 -51.15 -7.61 -0.76
N LEU A 89 -51.99 -7.10 -1.66
CA LEU A 89 -51.55 -6.43 -2.89
C LEU A 89 -50.85 -5.09 -2.59
N GLU A 90 -51.34 -4.30 -1.64
CA GLU A 90 -50.67 -3.07 -1.18
C GLU A 90 -49.27 -3.37 -0.62
N GLN A 91 -49.14 -4.36 0.27
CA GLN A 91 -47.84 -4.80 0.79
C GLN A 91 -46.90 -5.29 -0.32
N ARG A 92 -47.44 -5.98 -1.33
CA ARG A 92 -46.65 -6.48 -2.46
C ARG A 92 -46.20 -5.36 -3.39
N VAL A 93 -47.03 -4.34 -3.62
CA VAL A 93 -46.65 -3.13 -4.38
C VAL A 93 -45.56 -2.37 -3.62
N ASP A 94 -45.72 -2.13 -2.32
CA ASP A 94 -44.70 -1.44 -1.50
C ASP A 94 -43.35 -2.17 -1.54
N GLN A 95 -43.37 -3.50 -1.44
CA GLN A 95 -42.17 -4.32 -1.52
C GLN A 95 -41.50 -4.23 -2.90
N LEU A 96 -42.28 -4.32 -3.99
CA LEU A 96 -41.76 -4.20 -5.36
C LEU A 96 -41.25 -2.78 -5.67
N GLU A 97 -41.85 -1.73 -5.09
CA GLU A 97 -41.33 -0.36 -5.21
C GLU A 97 -39.97 -0.21 -4.53
N LYS A 98 -39.82 -0.80 -3.35
CA LYS A 98 -38.54 -0.83 -2.63
C LYS A 98 -37.48 -1.59 -3.41
N ASP A 99 -37.80 -2.79 -3.89
CA ASP A 99 -36.90 -3.59 -4.72
C ASP A 99 -36.52 -2.85 -6.01
N LYS A 100 -37.45 -2.08 -6.60
CA LYS A 100 -37.19 -1.24 -7.78
C LYS A 100 -36.20 -0.12 -7.47
N THR A 101 -36.34 0.53 -6.32
CA THR A 101 -35.40 1.60 -5.93
C THR A 101 -34.00 1.06 -5.68
N ASP A 102 -33.88 -0.09 -5.02
CA ASP A 102 -32.59 -0.74 -4.75
C ASP A 102 -31.93 -1.23 -6.05
N LEU A 103 -32.69 -1.84 -6.95
CA LEU A 103 -32.19 -2.33 -8.23
C LEU A 103 -31.81 -1.17 -9.19
N ASN A 104 -32.53 -0.04 -9.15
CA ASN A 104 -32.16 1.16 -9.90
C ASN A 104 -30.84 1.75 -9.40
N LYS A 105 -30.61 1.73 -8.07
CA LYS A 105 -29.33 2.15 -7.49
C LYS A 105 -28.19 1.26 -7.97
N GLN A 106 -28.36 -0.07 -7.88
CA GLN A 106 -27.36 -1.03 -8.37
C GLN A 106 -27.10 -0.88 -9.87
N LEU A 107 -28.13 -0.61 -10.68
CA LEU A 107 -28.00 -0.39 -12.11
C LEU A 107 -27.18 0.87 -12.45
N ARG A 108 -27.38 1.97 -11.71
CA ARG A 108 -26.59 3.20 -11.88
C ARG A 108 -25.13 2.99 -11.49
N GLU A 109 -24.89 2.29 -10.40
CA GLU A 109 -23.53 1.95 -9.94
C GLU A 109 -22.82 1.06 -10.96
N ALA A 110 -23.48 0.02 -11.47
CA ALA A 110 -22.94 -0.85 -12.51
C ALA A 110 -22.67 -0.10 -13.83
N LYS A 111 -23.55 0.83 -14.21
CA LYS A 111 -23.35 1.68 -15.39
C LYS A 111 -22.14 2.60 -15.23
N ALA A 112 -22.03 3.28 -14.10
CA ALA A 112 -20.89 4.15 -13.82
C ALA A 112 -19.56 3.37 -13.81
N ALA A 113 -19.56 2.15 -13.24
CA ALA A 113 -18.40 1.27 -13.28
C ALA A 113 -18.02 0.87 -14.72
N TYR A 114 -19.00 0.50 -15.54
CA TYR A 114 -18.79 0.19 -16.96
C TYR A 114 -18.22 1.39 -17.74
N ASP A 115 -18.84 2.57 -17.60
CA ASP A 115 -18.41 3.79 -18.30
C ASP A 115 -16.97 4.20 -17.92
N ALA A 116 -16.60 4.07 -16.65
CA ALA A 116 -15.25 4.34 -16.17
C ALA A 116 -14.21 3.38 -16.77
N ILE A 117 -14.55 2.10 -16.92
CA ILE A 117 -13.66 1.10 -17.53
C ILE A 117 -13.58 1.32 -19.05
N ALA A 118 -14.68 1.68 -19.71
CA ALA A 118 -14.68 2.02 -21.13
C ALA A 118 -13.85 3.28 -21.43
N GLN A 119 -13.77 4.24 -20.51
CA GLN A 119 -12.81 5.35 -20.60
C GLN A 119 -11.37 4.88 -20.42
N ARG A 120 -11.10 4.00 -19.45
CA ARG A 120 -9.75 3.44 -19.24
C ARG A 120 -9.27 2.62 -20.44
N GLN A 121 -10.14 1.85 -21.09
CA GLN A 121 -9.83 1.14 -22.32
C GLN A 121 -9.44 2.10 -23.43
N ARG A 122 -10.26 3.13 -23.70
CA ARG A 122 -9.94 4.14 -24.73
C ARG A 122 -8.58 4.80 -24.51
N GLY A 123 -8.30 5.22 -23.27
CA GLY A 123 -6.99 5.79 -22.94
C GLY A 123 -5.83 4.79 -23.02
N ALA A 124 -6.08 3.48 -22.88
CA ALA A 124 -5.08 2.44 -23.09
C ALA A 124 -4.87 2.14 -24.59
N ASP A 125 -5.94 2.15 -25.39
CA ASP A 125 -5.89 2.02 -26.86
C ASP A 125 -5.10 3.18 -27.49
N ASP A 126 -5.36 4.42 -27.05
CA ASP A 126 -4.63 5.60 -27.52
C ASP A 126 -3.13 5.52 -27.19
N ARG A 127 -2.78 5.04 -25.99
CA ARG A 127 -1.39 4.81 -25.58
C ARG A 127 -0.73 3.70 -26.39
N MET A 128 -1.46 2.63 -26.73
CA MET A 128 -0.95 1.60 -27.63
C MET A 128 -0.65 2.16 -29.01
N ALA A 129 -1.57 2.91 -29.60
CA ALA A 129 -1.37 3.51 -30.92
C ALA A 129 -0.16 4.47 -30.96
N GLN A 130 0.01 5.29 -29.91
CA GLN A 130 1.19 6.16 -29.76
C GLN A 130 2.49 5.36 -29.64
N MET A 131 2.47 4.22 -28.94
CA MET A 131 3.68 3.42 -28.72
C MET A 131 4.04 2.53 -29.92
N GLU A 132 3.04 2.09 -30.70
CA GLU A 132 3.25 1.42 -32.00
C GLU A 132 3.88 2.38 -33.00
N THR A 133 3.37 3.62 -33.09
CA THR A 133 3.94 4.64 -33.97
C THR A 133 5.36 5.06 -33.56
N ALA A 134 5.62 5.21 -32.26
CA ALA A 134 6.98 5.45 -31.75
C ALA A 134 7.94 4.29 -32.07
N THR A 135 7.49 3.04 -31.92
CA THR A 135 8.30 1.85 -32.24
C THR A 135 8.60 1.79 -33.74
N GLN A 136 7.63 2.07 -34.61
CA GLN A 136 7.84 2.15 -36.06
C GLN A 136 8.83 3.25 -36.44
N ALA A 137 8.76 4.42 -35.80
CA ALA A 137 9.70 5.52 -36.04
C ALA A 137 11.14 5.11 -35.68
N LEU A 138 11.34 4.44 -34.54
CA LEU A 138 12.64 3.90 -34.13
C LEU A 138 13.16 2.85 -35.12
N GLU A 139 12.31 1.95 -35.62
CA GLU A 139 12.69 0.97 -36.64
C GLU A 139 13.19 1.64 -37.91
N ILE A 140 12.48 2.66 -38.40
CA ILE A 140 12.88 3.44 -39.58
C ILE A 140 14.22 4.15 -39.34
N GLN A 141 14.42 4.72 -38.14
CA GLN A 141 15.65 5.44 -37.80
C GLN A 141 16.85 4.48 -37.73
N ILE A 142 16.69 3.28 -37.16
CA ILE A 142 17.73 2.23 -37.15
C ILE A 142 18.08 1.79 -38.57
N VAL A 143 17.09 1.65 -39.47
CA VAL A 143 17.35 1.30 -40.88
C VAL A 143 18.17 2.40 -41.57
N LYS A 144 17.80 3.67 -41.40
CA LYS A 144 18.55 4.82 -41.95
C LYS A 144 19.99 4.87 -41.43
N LEU A 145 20.20 4.61 -40.14
CA LEU A 145 21.54 4.55 -39.54
C LEU A 145 22.37 3.41 -40.12
N ARG A 146 21.78 2.22 -40.33
CA ARG A 146 22.46 1.09 -40.99
C ARG A 146 22.85 1.41 -42.42
N GLU A 147 21.94 2.01 -43.20
CA GLU A 147 22.26 2.46 -44.55
C GLU A 147 23.37 3.51 -44.57
N SER A 148 23.39 4.41 -43.59
CA SER A 148 24.47 5.40 -43.45
C SER A 148 25.80 4.72 -43.09
N ASP A 149 25.81 3.76 -42.17
CA ASP A 149 27.02 3.01 -41.79
C ASP A 149 27.55 2.19 -42.98
N ASP A 150 26.66 1.55 -43.75
CA ASP A 150 27.03 0.83 -44.97
C ASP A 150 27.62 1.78 -46.03
N ARG A 151 27.05 2.98 -46.20
CA ARG A 151 27.63 4.03 -47.06
C ARG A 151 29.01 4.46 -46.59
N TYR A 152 29.20 4.68 -45.28
CA TYR A 152 30.51 5.03 -44.72
C TYR A 152 31.53 3.90 -44.91
N ARG A 153 31.14 2.63 -44.69
CA ARG A 153 32.00 1.47 -44.93
C ARG A 153 32.39 1.35 -46.41
N ALA A 154 31.45 1.61 -47.32
CA ALA A 154 31.73 1.62 -48.76
C ALA A 154 32.73 2.73 -49.13
N LEU A 155 32.52 3.96 -48.64
CA LEU A 155 33.45 5.08 -48.85
C LEU A 155 34.83 4.79 -48.25
N LEU A 156 34.90 4.18 -47.07
CA LEU A 156 36.16 3.79 -46.43
C LEU A 156 36.90 2.74 -47.27
N LYS A 157 36.20 1.73 -47.78
CA LYS A 157 36.78 0.73 -48.72
C LYS A 157 37.30 1.40 -49.99
N GLN A 158 36.53 2.34 -50.56
CA GLN A 158 36.94 3.08 -51.75
C GLN A 158 38.18 3.95 -51.48
N ALA A 159 38.24 4.63 -50.33
CA ALA A 159 39.40 5.43 -49.92
C ALA A 159 40.64 4.56 -49.68
N GLN A 160 40.48 3.38 -49.07
CA GLN A 160 41.56 2.41 -48.88
C GLN A 160 42.07 1.86 -50.21
N GLN A 161 41.15 1.57 -51.15
CA GLN A 161 41.51 1.12 -52.49
C GLN A 161 42.25 2.21 -53.27
N LYS A 162 41.75 3.45 -53.25
CA LYS A 162 42.42 4.60 -53.85
C LYS A 162 43.81 4.84 -53.26
N SER A 163 43.95 4.78 -51.92
CA SER A 163 45.26 4.86 -51.25
C SER A 163 46.22 3.74 -51.66
N ARG A 164 45.71 2.55 -51.98
CA ARG A 164 46.52 1.42 -52.48
C ARG A 164 46.94 1.67 -53.94
N GLU A 165 46.03 2.17 -54.77
CA GLU A 165 46.32 2.56 -56.16
C GLU A 165 47.35 3.69 -56.23
N ASP A 166 47.19 4.73 -55.42
CA ASP A 166 48.14 5.84 -55.31
C ASP A 166 49.52 5.34 -54.86
N ARG A 167 49.59 4.42 -53.87
CA ARG A 167 50.86 3.79 -53.45
C ARG A 167 51.52 2.98 -54.58
N LEU A 168 50.73 2.26 -55.37
CA LEU A 168 51.24 1.54 -56.54
C LEU A 168 51.70 2.50 -57.65
N ALA A 169 51.00 3.61 -57.84
CA ALA A 169 51.39 4.65 -58.79
C ALA A 169 52.71 5.34 -58.40
N VAL A 170 52.89 5.66 -57.11
CA VAL A 170 54.15 6.17 -56.56
C VAL A 170 55.27 5.14 -56.74
N ALA A 171 55.04 3.86 -56.40
CA ALA A 171 56.05 2.82 -56.60
C ALA A 171 56.46 2.67 -58.09
N ASN A 172 55.50 2.76 -59.02
CA ASN A 172 55.78 2.73 -60.46
C ASN A 172 56.53 4.00 -60.93
N SER A 173 56.20 5.16 -60.38
CA SER A 173 56.93 6.42 -60.61
C SER A 173 58.38 6.29 -60.15
N ASP A 174 58.59 5.82 -58.92
CA ASP A 174 59.93 5.62 -58.35
C ASP A 174 60.76 4.63 -59.18
N GLN A 175 60.14 3.57 -59.69
CA GLN A 175 60.79 2.63 -60.59
C GLN A 175 61.19 3.29 -61.92
N LYS A 176 60.36 4.16 -62.49
CA LYS A 176 60.68 4.93 -63.71
C LYS A 176 61.80 5.94 -63.46
N VAL A 177 61.78 6.64 -62.33
CA VAL A 177 62.84 7.57 -61.93
C VAL A 177 64.16 6.82 -61.74
N ALA A 178 64.16 5.67 -61.07
CA ALA A 178 65.35 4.83 -60.92
C ALA A 178 65.91 4.35 -62.27
N LEU A 179 65.04 4.01 -63.22
CA LEU A 179 65.43 3.64 -64.58
C LEU A 179 66.05 4.83 -65.34
N ALA A 180 65.43 6.02 -65.23
CA ALA A 180 65.94 7.25 -65.84
C ALA A 180 67.28 7.68 -65.23
N MET A 181 67.47 7.55 -63.92
CA MET A 181 68.74 7.82 -63.24
C MET A 181 69.84 6.86 -63.71
N ARG A 182 69.54 5.58 -63.95
CA ARG A 182 70.50 4.66 -64.57
C ARG A 182 70.85 5.07 -65.99
N GLN A 183 69.86 5.44 -66.80
CA GLN A 183 70.10 5.90 -68.17
C GLN A 183 70.94 7.18 -68.21
N LEU A 184 70.73 8.11 -67.28
CA LEU A 184 71.56 9.30 -67.14
C LEU A 184 73.00 8.95 -66.74
N ALA A 185 73.19 8.05 -65.77
CA ALA A 185 74.52 7.58 -65.39
C ALA A 185 75.27 6.91 -66.55
N ASP A 186 74.58 6.09 -67.37
CA ASP A 186 75.16 5.49 -68.58
C ASP A 186 75.53 6.54 -69.63
N ARG A 187 74.71 7.60 -69.76
CA ARG A 187 74.98 8.73 -70.67
C ARG A 187 76.16 9.57 -70.19
N ASP A 188 76.26 9.83 -68.89
CA ASP A 188 77.40 10.55 -68.30
C ASP A 188 78.71 9.75 -68.48
N ALA A 189 78.66 8.42 -68.33
CA ALA A 189 79.80 7.56 -68.63
C ALA A 189 80.21 7.61 -70.11
N THR A 190 79.23 7.69 -71.03
CA THR A 190 79.53 7.84 -72.48
C THR A 190 80.06 9.24 -72.83
N ILE A 191 79.54 10.29 -72.20
CA ILE A 191 80.06 11.67 -72.34
C ILE A 191 81.50 11.72 -71.84
N GLY A 192 81.80 11.16 -70.67
CA GLY A 192 83.16 11.07 -70.14
C GLY A 192 84.12 10.36 -71.12
N GLY A 193 83.68 9.25 -71.72
CA GLY A 193 84.47 8.55 -72.75
C GLY A 193 84.66 9.35 -74.05
N LEU A 194 83.72 10.23 -74.41
CA LEU A 194 83.86 11.13 -75.57
C LEU A 194 84.77 12.32 -75.26
N GLU A 195 84.71 12.88 -74.06
CA GLU A 195 85.59 13.96 -73.62
C GLU A 195 87.07 13.55 -73.61
N GLU A 196 87.38 12.33 -73.15
CA GLU A 196 88.73 11.79 -73.22
C GLU A 196 89.23 11.65 -74.66
N ARG A 197 88.36 11.24 -75.58
CA ARG A 197 88.67 11.15 -77.01
C ARG A 197 88.90 12.52 -77.65
N VAL A 198 88.12 13.54 -77.27
CA VAL A 198 88.30 14.92 -77.76
C VAL A 198 89.61 15.50 -77.25
N LYS A 199 89.93 15.31 -75.97
CA LYS A 199 91.24 15.70 -75.40
C LYS A 199 92.40 15.02 -76.12
N ALA A 200 92.27 13.73 -76.47
CA ALA A 200 93.28 13.02 -77.27
C ALA A 200 93.43 13.61 -78.69
N ALA A 201 92.33 14.03 -79.32
CA ALA A 201 92.34 14.63 -80.65
C ALA A 201 92.96 16.05 -80.65
N ASP A 202 92.68 16.88 -79.64
CA ASP A 202 93.26 18.21 -79.50
C ASP A 202 94.78 18.16 -79.27
N ILE A 203 95.26 17.19 -78.49
CA ILE A 203 96.71 16.94 -78.30
C ILE A 203 97.37 16.53 -79.63
N ALA A 204 96.68 15.79 -80.50
CA ALA A 204 97.18 15.43 -81.82
C ALA A 204 97.24 16.66 -82.76
N ARG A 205 96.26 17.56 -82.68
CA ARG A 205 96.22 18.81 -83.48
C ARG A 205 97.36 19.77 -83.11
N CYS A 206 97.63 19.97 -81.81
CA CYS A 206 98.73 20.84 -81.35
C CYS A 206 100.12 20.32 -81.73
N LYS A 207 100.28 19.01 -81.94
CA LYS A 207 101.54 18.42 -82.46
C LYS A 207 101.73 18.68 -83.96
N ALA A 208 100.66 18.80 -84.74
CA ALA A 208 100.72 19.10 -86.17
C ALA A 208 101.01 20.58 -86.46
N GLU A 209 100.44 21.52 -85.69
CA GLU A 209 100.68 22.97 -85.86
C GLU A 209 102.13 23.38 -85.54
N ASN A 210 102.78 22.71 -84.58
CA ASN A 210 104.19 22.96 -84.25
C ASN A 210 105.18 22.50 -85.34
N ALA A 211 104.77 21.59 -86.25
CA ALA A 211 105.60 21.16 -87.37
C ALA A 211 105.62 22.19 -88.52
N LEU A 212 104.56 22.99 -88.68
CA LEU A 212 104.44 23.98 -89.74
C LEU A 212 105.24 25.27 -89.47
N TYR A 213 105.37 25.67 -88.20
CA TYR A 213 106.16 26.85 -87.80
C TYR A 213 107.68 26.70 -87.99
N ARG A 214 108.21 25.47 -88.05
CA ARG A 214 109.64 25.23 -88.29
C ARG A 214 110.05 25.29 -89.77
N SER A 215 109.11 25.22 -90.72
CA SER A 215 109.45 25.26 -92.16
C SER A 215 109.42 26.67 -92.80
N ALA A 216 108.96 27.67 -92.05
CA ALA A 216 108.86 29.07 -92.51
C ALA A 216 110.12 29.92 -92.25
N LEU A 217 111.03 29.47 -91.37
CA LEU A 217 112.23 30.22 -90.97
C LEU A 217 113.47 30.01 -91.88
N ASP A 218 113.44 29.06 -92.82
CA ASP A 218 114.57 28.77 -93.72
C ASP A 218 114.48 29.47 -95.10
N ARG A 219 113.44 30.26 -95.36
CA ARG A 219 113.17 30.85 -96.69
C ARG A 219 113.64 32.30 -96.88
N ASP A 220 113.99 33.00 -95.80
CA ASP A 220 114.41 34.42 -95.84
C ASP A 220 115.94 34.62 -95.89
N ALA A 221 116.74 33.55 -95.87
CA ALA A 221 118.20 33.62 -95.83
C ALA A 221 118.93 33.64 -97.21
N LEU A 222 118.20 33.58 -98.34
CA LEU A 222 118.81 33.46 -99.69
C LEU A 222 118.55 34.66 -100.64
N THR A 223 117.91 35.73 -100.17
CA THR A 223 117.52 36.87 -101.03
C THR A 223 118.50 38.07 -100.96
N MET A 224 119.49 38.06 -100.05
CA MET A 224 120.37 39.21 -99.81
C MET A 224 121.74 39.17 -100.53
N GLU A 225 122.13 38.08 -101.22
CA GLU A 225 123.47 37.98 -101.86
C GLU A 225 123.49 38.38 -103.36
N VAL A 226 122.33 38.67 -103.98
CA VAL A 226 122.25 38.97 -105.44
C VAL A 226 122.34 40.47 -105.77
N ALA A 227 122.27 41.37 -104.78
CA ALA A 227 122.31 42.83 -105.01
C ALA A 227 123.72 43.45 -105.03
N ARG A 228 124.77 42.71 -104.65
CA ARG A 228 126.13 43.26 -104.41
C ARG A 228 127.10 43.22 -105.60
N VAL A 229 126.75 42.56 -106.71
CA VAL A 229 127.65 42.33 -107.87
C VAL A 229 127.37 43.26 -109.07
N ARG A 230 126.37 44.15 -109.00
CA ARG A 230 125.94 44.96 -110.16
C ARG A 230 126.55 46.37 -110.26
N ASP A 231 127.18 46.87 -109.20
CA ASP A 231 127.66 48.27 -109.12
C ASP A 231 129.17 48.48 -109.39
N GLU A 232 129.95 47.42 -109.61
CA GLU A 232 131.40 47.53 -109.84
C GLU A 232 131.83 47.57 -111.33
N CYS A 233 130.91 47.36 -112.28
CA CYS A 233 131.25 47.24 -113.72
C CYS A 233 131.10 48.52 -114.57
N THR A 234 130.75 49.70 -114.02
CA THR A 234 130.46 50.91 -114.82
C THR A 234 131.44 52.07 -114.64
N ARG A 235 132.49 51.92 -113.81
CA ARG A 235 133.31 53.04 -113.34
C ARG A 235 134.77 53.11 -113.85
N LEU A 236 135.21 52.20 -114.72
CA LEU A 236 136.60 52.17 -115.22
C LEU A 236 136.75 52.37 -116.74
N ASP A 237 135.66 52.52 -117.50
CA ASP A 237 135.69 52.55 -118.98
C ASP A 237 135.72 53.96 -119.60
N ASN A 238 135.63 55.04 -118.80
CA ASN A 238 135.42 56.41 -119.30
C ASN A 238 136.62 57.38 -119.18
N ASP A 239 137.73 57.00 -118.56
CA ASP A 239 138.79 57.98 -118.18
C ASP A 239 140.09 57.97 -119.03
N LEU A 240 140.17 57.30 -120.19
CA LEU A 240 141.43 57.30 -120.97
C LEU A 240 141.32 57.57 -122.48
N ARG A 241 140.12 57.87 -122.99
CA ARG A 241 139.90 58.24 -124.42
C ARG A 241 140.16 59.72 -124.75
N GLU A 242 140.44 60.57 -123.76
CA GLU A 242 140.50 62.04 -123.91
C GLU A 242 141.91 62.60 -124.22
N SER A 243 142.98 61.81 -124.11
CA SER A 243 144.35 62.38 -124.03
C SER A 243 145.19 62.36 -125.31
N GLN A 244 144.72 61.82 -126.44
CA GLN A 244 145.58 61.60 -127.63
C GLN A 244 145.14 62.26 -128.94
N SER A 245 144.02 63.00 -128.98
CA SER A 245 143.55 63.71 -130.19
C SER A 245 144.13 65.13 -130.37
N LYS A 246 145.07 65.57 -129.52
CA LYS A 246 145.55 66.96 -129.46
C LYS A 246 146.89 67.26 -130.16
N LEU A 247 147.45 66.38 -131.00
CA LEU A 247 148.82 66.58 -131.53
C LEU A 247 149.06 66.45 -133.05
N SER A 248 148.04 66.52 -133.91
CA SER A 248 148.26 66.47 -135.39
C SER A 248 147.57 67.55 -136.23
N HIS A 249 146.81 68.49 -135.64
CA HIS A 249 146.05 69.49 -136.41
C HIS A 249 146.60 70.93 -136.33
N LEU A 250 147.85 71.10 -135.87
CA LEU A 250 148.54 72.39 -135.79
C LEU A 250 149.57 72.65 -136.91
N GLU A 251 149.42 72.06 -138.10
CA GLU A 251 150.35 72.34 -139.21
C GLU A 251 149.78 72.99 -140.47
N THR A 252 148.45 73.08 -140.67
CA THR A 252 147.94 73.75 -141.89
C THR A 252 146.69 74.59 -141.67
N ALA A 253 146.54 75.08 -140.43
CA ALA A 253 145.76 76.26 -140.05
C ALA A 253 146.33 77.60 -140.62
N ARG A 254 147.03 77.57 -141.76
CA ARG A 254 147.68 78.74 -142.36
C ARG A 254 147.11 79.14 -143.74
N SER A 255 146.36 78.28 -144.42
CA SER A 255 145.86 78.57 -145.78
C SER A 255 144.43 79.13 -145.82
N ASP A 256 143.51 78.66 -144.98
CA ASP A 256 142.07 78.94 -145.21
C ASP A 256 141.49 80.04 -144.30
N MET A 257 142.30 80.57 -143.38
CA MET A 257 141.91 81.68 -142.50
C MET A 257 141.68 83.02 -143.22
N GLU A 258 142.05 83.15 -144.50
CA GLU A 258 141.69 84.32 -145.31
C GLU A 258 140.27 84.25 -145.90
N MET A 259 139.69 83.05 -146.05
CA MET A 259 138.35 82.89 -146.62
C MET A 259 137.23 83.07 -145.59
N ASN A 260 137.46 82.69 -144.33
CA ASN A 260 136.45 82.70 -143.27
C ASN A 260 136.22 84.07 -142.61
N LEU A 261 137.08 85.08 -142.87
CA LEU A 261 136.89 86.45 -142.34
C LEU A 261 135.82 87.27 -143.10
N LYS A 262 135.46 86.86 -144.33
CA LYS A 262 134.36 87.48 -145.12
C LYS A 262 132.99 86.86 -144.82
N GLU A 263 132.92 85.60 -144.39
CA GLU A 263 131.66 84.88 -144.13
C GLU A 263 131.17 85.02 -142.67
N ALA A 264 132.07 85.25 -141.70
CA ALA A 264 131.67 85.50 -140.31
C ALA A 264 130.92 86.84 -140.11
N ARG A 265 131.10 87.82 -141.00
CA ARG A 265 130.43 89.14 -140.88
C ARG A 265 128.95 89.11 -141.32
N SER A 266 128.49 88.12 -142.07
CA SER A 266 127.07 88.01 -142.49
C SER A 266 126.20 87.22 -141.50
N ARG A 267 126.79 86.32 -140.68
CA ARG A 267 126.05 85.51 -139.68
C ARG A 267 125.78 86.21 -138.35
N ILE A 268 126.55 87.25 -138.00
CA ILE A 268 126.30 88.05 -136.78
C ILE A 268 125.02 88.90 -136.90
N LYS A 269 124.55 89.21 -138.11
CA LYS A 269 123.35 90.03 -138.33
C LYS A 269 122.02 89.27 -138.24
N THR A 270 122.04 87.94 -138.09
CA THR A 270 120.83 87.09 -138.05
C THR A 270 120.56 86.43 -136.70
N LEU A 271 121.42 86.63 -135.69
CA LEU A 271 121.23 86.06 -134.33
C LEU A 271 120.81 87.08 -133.26
N GLU A 272 120.51 88.32 -133.64
CA GLU A 272 120.01 89.38 -132.73
C GLU A 272 118.47 89.43 -132.62
N GLY A 273 117.74 88.38 -133.02
CA GLY A 273 116.26 88.34 -133.01
C GLY A 273 115.58 87.20 -132.24
N SER A 274 116.31 86.37 -131.49
CA SER A 274 115.80 85.11 -130.90
C SER A 274 115.60 84.99 -129.36
N PRO A 275 115.85 85.98 -128.48
CA PRO A 275 115.59 85.81 -127.04
C PRO A 275 114.10 85.94 -126.63
N ASP A 276 113.28 86.72 -127.36
CA ASP A 276 111.88 86.98 -126.96
C ASP A 276 110.92 85.77 -127.14
N ALA A 277 111.26 84.83 -128.03
CA ALA A 277 110.43 83.65 -128.29
C ALA A 277 110.55 82.58 -127.19
N LEU A 278 111.72 82.44 -126.56
CA LEU A 278 111.97 81.46 -125.51
C LEU A 278 111.42 81.91 -124.15
N GLN A 279 111.39 83.22 -123.86
CA GLN A 279 110.80 83.75 -122.62
C GLN A 279 109.29 83.51 -122.53
N ARG A 280 108.56 83.65 -123.65
CA ARG A 280 107.11 83.40 -123.68
C ARG A 280 106.74 81.94 -123.38
N GLN A 281 107.54 80.98 -123.86
CA GLN A 281 107.29 79.56 -123.57
C GLN A 281 107.54 79.21 -122.10
N LEU A 282 108.52 79.85 -121.45
CA LEU A 282 108.79 79.67 -120.03
C LEU A 282 107.65 80.23 -119.16
N ASP A 283 107.16 81.42 -119.49
CA ASP A 283 106.06 82.05 -118.76
C ASP A 283 104.75 81.24 -118.88
N GLU A 284 104.48 80.63 -120.04
CA GLU A 284 103.34 79.73 -120.27
C GLU A 284 103.42 78.46 -119.39
N ALA A 285 104.60 77.84 -119.32
CA ALA A 285 104.82 76.64 -118.51
C ALA A 285 104.70 76.91 -117.00
N VAL A 286 105.16 78.08 -116.54
CA VAL A 286 105.00 78.51 -115.13
C VAL A 286 103.53 78.70 -114.77
N ARG A 287 102.74 79.34 -115.65
CA ARG A 287 101.30 79.50 -115.42
C ARG A 287 100.56 78.16 -115.41
N ALA A 288 100.91 77.24 -116.31
CA ALA A 288 100.32 75.90 -116.33
C ALA A 288 100.62 75.10 -115.05
N ARG A 289 101.84 75.26 -114.49
CA ARG A 289 102.21 74.65 -113.21
C ARG A 289 101.46 75.26 -112.04
N GLN A 290 101.33 76.59 -111.97
CA GLN A 290 100.54 77.25 -110.93
C GLN A 290 99.07 76.80 -110.94
N ALA A 291 98.45 76.69 -112.12
CA ALA A 291 97.08 76.18 -112.23
C ALA A 291 96.95 74.69 -111.81
N ALA A 292 98.01 73.89 -111.98
CA ALA A 292 98.03 72.51 -111.51
C ALA A 292 98.17 72.43 -109.98
N ASP A 293 99.02 73.27 -109.38
CA ASP A 293 99.20 73.35 -107.92
C ASP A 293 97.90 73.81 -107.24
N GLU A 294 97.22 74.84 -107.76
CA GLU A 294 95.90 75.28 -107.26
C GLU A 294 94.86 74.14 -107.29
N ARG A 295 94.89 73.29 -108.32
CA ARG A 295 93.97 72.15 -108.45
C ARG A 295 94.31 71.00 -107.51
N VAL A 296 95.59 70.81 -107.18
CA VAL A 296 96.03 69.87 -106.15
C VAL A 296 95.57 70.34 -104.77
N ASP A 297 95.64 71.64 -104.49
CA ASP A 297 95.17 72.21 -103.22
C ASP A 297 93.65 72.06 -103.08
N GLU A 298 92.87 72.32 -104.13
CA GLU A 298 91.41 72.07 -104.14
C GLU A 298 91.05 70.59 -103.89
N LEU A 299 91.77 69.66 -104.56
CA LEU A 299 91.55 68.24 -104.34
C LEU A 299 91.95 67.79 -102.94
N THR A 300 93.01 68.37 -102.38
CA THR A 300 93.44 68.08 -101.01
C THR A 300 92.42 68.58 -99.98
N ALA A 301 91.86 69.77 -100.20
CA ALA A 301 90.79 70.31 -99.36
C ALA A 301 89.52 69.43 -99.40
N THR A 302 89.08 69.02 -100.59
CA THR A 302 87.90 68.13 -100.73
C THR A 302 88.13 66.74 -100.14
N ILE A 303 89.36 66.19 -100.22
CA ILE A 303 89.71 64.94 -99.51
C ILE A 303 89.63 65.15 -97.99
N GLY A 304 90.07 66.31 -97.49
CA GLY A 304 89.93 66.68 -96.08
C GLY A 304 88.47 66.69 -95.62
N GLU A 305 87.61 67.41 -96.34
CA GLU A 305 86.17 67.49 -96.04
C GLU A 305 85.48 66.13 -96.07
N LEU A 306 85.82 65.28 -97.05
CA LEU A 306 85.26 63.93 -97.14
C LEU A 306 85.74 63.03 -95.99
N ARG A 307 86.98 63.20 -95.53
CA ARG A 307 87.51 62.47 -94.38
C ARG A 307 86.81 62.89 -93.08
N ASP A 308 86.68 64.20 -92.85
CA ASP A 308 85.98 64.72 -91.67
C ASP A 308 84.52 64.24 -91.64
N ARG A 309 83.86 64.22 -92.81
CA ARG A 309 82.50 63.69 -92.94
C ARG A 309 82.42 62.18 -92.72
N ALA A 310 83.42 61.42 -93.13
CA ALA A 310 83.49 59.98 -92.86
C ALA A 310 83.71 59.71 -91.36
N ASP A 311 84.56 60.49 -90.69
CA ASP A 311 84.81 60.39 -89.25
C ASP A 311 83.55 60.77 -88.43
N ASP A 312 82.81 61.80 -88.84
CA ASP A 312 81.52 62.16 -88.24
C ASP A 312 80.48 61.05 -88.38
N LEU A 313 80.36 60.45 -89.57
CA LEU A 313 79.44 59.34 -89.82
C LEU A 313 79.82 58.09 -89.02
N LEU A 314 81.11 57.78 -88.89
CA LEU A 314 81.60 56.72 -88.01
C LEU A 314 81.29 57.01 -86.54
N GLY A 315 81.47 58.26 -86.11
CA GLY A 315 81.10 58.71 -84.77
C GLY A 315 79.60 58.54 -84.49
N GLN A 316 78.74 58.88 -85.44
CA GLN A 316 77.29 58.66 -85.35
C GLN A 316 76.94 57.16 -85.29
N LEU A 317 77.57 56.33 -86.13
CA LEU A 317 77.36 54.88 -86.13
C LEU A 317 77.74 54.22 -84.81
N VAL A 318 78.85 54.66 -84.20
CA VAL A 318 79.28 54.16 -82.88
C VAL A 318 78.28 54.56 -81.79
N ARG A 319 77.77 55.81 -81.80
CA ARG A 319 76.73 56.25 -80.87
C ARG A 319 75.45 55.45 -81.04
N SER A 320 74.93 55.34 -82.25
CA SER A 320 73.72 54.55 -82.53
C SER A 320 73.88 53.08 -82.17
N ARG A 321 75.09 52.50 -82.28
CA ARG A 321 75.37 51.15 -81.81
C ARG A 321 75.38 51.05 -80.28
N SER A 322 75.91 52.05 -79.59
CA SER A 322 75.84 52.15 -78.12
C SER A 322 74.38 52.23 -77.67
N ASP A 323 73.60 53.13 -78.27
CA ASP A 323 72.18 53.30 -77.97
C ASP A 323 71.39 52.00 -78.21
N LEU A 324 71.66 51.28 -79.31
CA LEU A 324 71.03 49.98 -79.58
C LEU A 324 71.42 48.91 -78.55
N SER A 325 72.65 48.94 -78.05
CA SER A 325 73.09 48.03 -76.99
C SER A 325 72.40 48.34 -75.66
N GLU A 326 72.23 49.62 -75.32
CA GLU A 326 71.52 50.08 -74.12
C GLU A 326 70.03 49.71 -74.22
N LEU A 327 69.36 50.01 -75.34
CA LEU A 327 67.96 49.61 -75.55
C LEU A 327 67.77 48.09 -75.52
N SER A 328 68.74 47.31 -76.03
CA SER A 328 68.67 45.85 -75.94
C SER A 328 68.76 45.37 -74.49
N HIS A 329 69.63 46.00 -73.70
CA HIS A 329 69.76 45.68 -72.28
C HIS A 329 68.48 46.04 -71.51
N ASP A 330 67.93 47.23 -71.72
CA ASP A 330 66.67 47.68 -71.12
C ASP A 330 65.49 46.77 -71.49
N LEU A 331 65.46 46.28 -72.74
CA LEU A 331 64.44 45.35 -73.21
C LEU A 331 64.55 43.99 -72.52
N ASP A 332 65.77 43.49 -72.32
CA ASP A 332 66.00 42.24 -71.60
C ASP A 332 65.67 42.38 -70.11
N GLU A 333 66.01 43.50 -69.47
CA GLU A 333 65.58 43.80 -68.10
C GLU A 333 64.04 43.88 -68.00
N ALA A 334 63.37 44.53 -68.95
CA ALA A 334 61.91 44.62 -68.98
C ALA A 334 61.26 43.24 -69.17
N ARG A 335 61.86 42.35 -69.96
CA ARG A 335 61.41 40.96 -70.12
C ARG A 335 61.58 40.16 -68.83
N GLU A 336 62.69 40.30 -68.13
CA GLU A 336 62.91 39.65 -66.83
C GLU A 336 61.90 40.14 -65.78
N ARG A 337 61.65 41.45 -65.74
CA ARG A 337 60.61 42.03 -64.87
C ARG A 337 59.22 41.48 -65.20
N ASN A 338 58.86 41.38 -66.48
CA ASN A 338 57.58 40.81 -66.90
C ASN A 338 57.48 39.31 -66.54
N ALA A 339 58.55 38.53 -66.74
CA ALA A 339 58.57 37.12 -66.34
C ALA A 339 58.37 36.95 -64.83
N HIS A 340 58.99 37.80 -64.00
CA HIS A 340 58.76 37.81 -62.57
C HIS A 340 57.33 38.25 -62.18
N LEU A 341 56.76 39.23 -62.89
CA LEU A 341 55.37 39.63 -62.66
C LEU A 341 54.39 38.51 -63.03
N ASP A 342 54.63 37.79 -64.13
CA ASP A 342 53.83 36.62 -64.53
C ASP A 342 53.94 35.50 -63.49
N GLU A 343 55.14 35.22 -63.00
CA GLU A 343 55.33 34.24 -61.92
C GLU A 343 54.58 34.65 -60.63
N ASN A 344 54.63 35.93 -60.26
CA ASN A 344 53.88 36.47 -59.13
C ASN A 344 52.36 36.39 -59.36
N MET A 345 51.89 36.66 -60.57
CA MET A 345 50.48 36.52 -60.94
C MET A 345 50.00 35.08 -60.83
N VAL A 346 50.79 34.11 -61.26
CA VAL A 346 50.49 32.68 -61.08
C VAL A 346 50.42 32.32 -59.60
N ARG A 347 51.40 32.77 -58.79
CA ARG A 347 51.40 32.53 -57.34
C ARG A 347 50.20 33.15 -56.63
N LEU A 348 49.84 34.39 -56.98
CA LEU A 348 48.66 35.08 -56.44
C LEU A 348 47.36 34.38 -56.84
N THR A 349 47.28 33.88 -58.08
CA THR A 349 46.11 33.14 -58.56
C THR A 349 45.95 31.81 -57.80
N SER A 350 47.04 31.06 -57.65
CA SER A 350 47.06 29.84 -56.83
C SER A 350 46.65 30.12 -55.38
N ALA A 351 47.20 31.18 -54.77
CA ALA A 351 46.85 31.56 -53.40
C ALA A 351 45.38 32.01 -53.27
N HIS A 352 44.82 32.67 -54.29
CA HIS A 352 43.42 33.06 -54.31
C HIS A 352 42.51 31.84 -54.42
N GLU A 353 42.84 30.87 -55.29
CA GLU A 353 42.10 29.61 -55.39
C GLU A 353 42.13 28.82 -54.06
N ASP A 354 43.28 28.78 -53.38
CA ASP A 354 43.40 28.14 -52.08
C ASP A 354 42.58 28.86 -50.99
N ALA A 355 42.62 30.19 -50.98
CA ALA A 355 41.78 30.99 -50.08
C ALA A 355 40.29 30.78 -50.35
N GLN A 356 39.89 30.63 -51.63
CA GLN A 356 38.51 30.36 -52.01
C GLN A 356 38.06 28.96 -51.55
N ARG A 357 38.90 27.94 -51.73
CA ARG A 357 38.62 26.58 -51.22
C ARG A 357 38.45 26.58 -49.70
N GLU A 358 39.27 27.36 -49.00
CA GLU A 358 39.18 27.48 -47.55
C GLU A 358 37.91 28.24 -47.12
N ALA A 359 37.53 29.29 -47.83
CA ALA A 359 36.26 30.00 -47.60
C ALA A 359 35.04 29.07 -47.82
N ASP A 360 35.05 28.26 -48.88
CA ASP A 360 34.01 27.26 -49.14
C ASP A 360 33.97 26.19 -48.05
N ARG A 361 35.14 25.79 -47.52
CA ARG A 361 35.25 24.86 -46.37
C ARG A 361 34.65 25.46 -45.10
N VAL A 362 34.94 26.72 -44.80
CA VAL A 362 34.37 27.45 -43.66
C VAL A 362 32.85 27.58 -43.81
N ALA A 363 32.35 27.97 -44.98
CA ALA A 363 30.90 28.03 -45.25
C ALA A 363 30.21 26.65 -45.14
N GLY A 364 30.93 25.57 -45.48
CA GLY A 364 30.48 24.21 -45.22
C GLY A 364 30.41 23.86 -43.73
N MET A 365 31.41 24.28 -42.94
CA MET A 365 31.41 24.10 -41.49
C MET A 365 30.32 24.91 -40.80
N GLU A 366 30.09 26.16 -41.19
CA GLU A 366 29.02 27.01 -40.64
C GLU A 366 27.63 26.39 -40.85
N ARG A 367 27.38 25.82 -42.04
CA ARG A 367 26.13 25.10 -42.30
C ARG A 367 25.97 23.89 -41.38
N ARG A 368 27.04 23.14 -41.12
CA ARG A 368 27.02 22.02 -40.17
C ARG A 368 26.81 22.48 -38.73
N VAL A 369 27.40 23.61 -38.33
CA VAL A 369 27.16 24.19 -37.01
C VAL A 369 25.68 24.56 -36.86
N GLN A 370 25.08 25.22 -37.85
CA GLN A 370 23.64 25.54 -37.82
C GLN A 370 22.75 24.29 -37.80
N GLU A 371 23.14 23.22 -38.48
CA GLU A 371 22.42 21.93 -38.43
C GLU A 371 22.48 21.34 -37.01
N VAL A 372 23.67 21.29 -36.41
CA VAL A 372 23.87 20.82 -35.03
C VAL A 372 23.15 21.71 -34.01
N GLU A 373 23.08 23.01 -34.23
CA GLU A 373 22.30 23.93 -33.36
C GLU A 373 20.81 23.63 -33.43
N ARG A 374 20.25 23.40 -34.62
CA ARG A 374 18.85 22.98 -34.79
C ARG A 374 18.59 21.63 -34.12
N GLU A 375 19.46 20.65 -34.33
CA GLU A 375 19.36 19.34 -33.67
C GLU A 375 19.41 19.48 -32.15
N ASN A 376 20.24 20.37 -31.60
CA ASN A 376 20.28 20.64 -30.16
C ASN A 376 19.00 21.29 -29.64
N ASP A 377 18.40 22.21 -30.40
CA ASP A 377 17.14 22.84 -30.00
C ASP A 377 15.98 21.83 -30.04
N ASP A 378 15.92 20.97 -31.06
CA ASP A 378 14.95 19.87 -31.14
C ASP A 378 15.12 18.89 -29.96
N LEU A 379 16.37 18.55 -29.62
CA LEU A 379 16.68 17.69 -28.47
C LEU A 379 16.29 18.34 -27.14
N ARG A 380 16.47 19.66 -26.98
CA ARG A 380 16.03 20.39 -25.79
C ARG A 380 14.51 20.36 -25.65
N GLU A 381 13.78 20.56 -26.74
CA GLU A 381 12.31 20.49 -26.72
C GLU A 381 11.83 19.07 -26.36
N MET A 382 12.48 18.03 -26.87
CA MET A 382 12.22 16.65 -26.47
C MET A 382 12.49 16.41 -24.97
N VAL A 383 13.58 16.95 -24.42
CA VAL A 383 13.90 16.83 -22.99
C VAL A 383 12.83 17.53 -22.15
N ASP A 384 12.44 18.75 -22.50
CA ASP A 384 11.39 19.49 -21.80
C ASP A 384 10.06 18.72 -21.80
N GLU A 385 9.71 18.08 -22.91
CA GLU A 385 8.50 17.27 -23.01
C GLU A 385 8.56 16.02 -22.13
N ILE A 386 9.70 15.33 -22.10
CA ILE A 386 9.92 14.20 -21.18
C ILE A 386 9.83 14.66 -19.73
N GLU A 387 10.35 15.84 -19.39
CA GLU A 387 10.25 16.39 -18.04
C GLU A 387 8.80 16.73 -17.65
N ARG A 388 8.00 17.26 -18.57
CA ARG A 388 6.56 17.50 -18.36
C ARG A 388 5.82 16.18 -18.11
N GLN A 389 6.07 15.16 -18.93
CA GLN A 389 5.46 13.83 -18.77
C GLN A 389 5.88 13.20 -17.43
N ARG A 390 7.16 13.29 -17.06
CA ARG A 390 7.66 12.81 -15.78
C ARG A 390 6.99 13.52 -14.60
N ALA A 391 6.80 14.85 -14.67
CA ALA A 391 6.11 15.60 -13.65
C ALA A 391 4.63 15.19 -13.53
N ALA A 392 3.95 14.97 -14.66
CA ALA A 392 2.57 14.48 -14.70
C ALA A 392 2.45 13.08 -14.06
N TRP A 393 3.28 12.11 -14.46
CA TRP A 393 3.29 10.78 -13.85
C TRP A 393 3.66 10.81 -12.36
N THR A 394 4.58 11.68 -11.96
CA THR A 394 4.93 11.85 -10.55
C THR A 394 3.74 12.35 -9.73
N LYS A 395 2.95 13.26 -10.29
CA LYS A 395 1.70 13.74 -9.67
C LYS A 395 0.67 12.61 -9.60
N GLU A 396 0.42 11.89 -10.69
CA GLU A 396 -0.51 10.75 -10.71
C GLU A 396 -0.15 9.66 -9.70
N ILE A 397 1.13 9.31 -9.57
CA ILE A 397 1.61 8.36 -8.56
C ILE A 397 1.32 8.87 -7.15
N ARG A 398 1.52 10.17 -6.89
CA ARG A 398 1.22 10.78 -5.59
C ARG A 398 -0.27 10.73 -5.27
N ASP A 399 -1.12 11.06 -6.23
CA ASP A 399 -2.56 11.03 -6.07
C ASP A 399 -3.05 9.59 -5.84
N MET A 400 -2.55 8.61 -6.62
CA MET A 400 -2.84 7.18 -6.40
C MET A 400 -2.37 6.67 -5.02
N LEU A 401 -1.22 7.13 -4.53
CA LEU A 401 -0.73 6.78 -3.19
C LEU A 401 -1.63 7.37 -2.11
N SER A 402 -2.08 8.62 -2.26
CA SER A 402 -3.03 9.24 -1.35
C SER A 402 -4.37 8.50 -1.33
N ASP A 403 -4.89 8.13 -2.51
CA ASP A 403 -6.12 7.35 -2.63
C ASP A 403 -5.98 5.96 -2.00
N SER A 404 -4.86 5.28 -2.22
CA SER A 404 -4.56 3.98 -1.61
C SER A 404 -4.49 4.08 -0.08
N GLN A 405 -3.85 5.14 0.46
CA GLN A 405 -3.84 5.41 1.89
C GLN A 405 -5.25 5.66 2.44
N GLY A 406 -6.08 6.43 1.72
CA GLY A 406 -7.49 6.64 2.08
C GLY A 406 -8.31 5.34 2.07
N GLN A 407 -8.13 4.48 1.07
CA GLN A 407 -8.76 3.17 1.00
C GLN A 407 -8.31 2.26 2.14
N GLN A 408 -7.03 2.30 2.52
CA GLN A 408 -6.51 1.51 3.62
C GLN A 408 -7.05 1.98 4.99
N GLN A 409 -7.25 3.29 5.17
CA GLN A 409 -7.94 3.83 6.35
C GLN A 409 -9.39 3.35 6.40
N LEU A 410 -10.14 3.46 5.30
CA LEU A 410 -11.52 2.95 5.23
C LEU A 410 -11.60 1.45 5.50
N PHE A 411 -10.64 0.67 5.00
CA PHE A 411 -10.56 -0.76 5.27
C PHE A 411 -10.31 -1.05 6.75
N ASN A 412 -9.42 -0.31 7.40
CA ASN A 412 -9.17 -0.43 8.84
C ASN A 412 -10.41 -0.05 9.66
N GLU A 413 -11.12 1.03 9.28
CA GLU A 413 -12.39 1.41 9.90
C GLU A 413 -13.45 0.33 9.72
N PHE A 414 -13.56 -0.24 8.52
CA PHE A 414 -14.46 -1.34 8.24
C PHE A 414 -14.14 -2.55 9.12
N GLN A 415 -12.85 -2.93 9.25
CA GLN A 415 -12.45 -4.02 10.15
C GLN A 415 -12.82 -3.73 11.61
N GLN A 416 -12.61 -2.50 12.09
CA GLN A 416 -13.00 -2.11 13.45
C GLN A 416 -14.52 -2.20 13.66
N ILE A 417 -15.31 -1.69 12.71
CA ILE A 417 -16.78 -1.79 12.75
C ILE A 417 -17.21 -3.26 12.76
N ASN A 418 -16.60 -4.09 11.91
CA ASN A 418 -16.93 -5.50 11.81
C ASN A 418 -16.58 -6.26 13.10
N ALA A 419 -15.44 -5.95 13.72
CA ALA A 419 -15.07 -6.50 15.03
C ALA A 419 -16.07 -6.08 16.13
N ARG A 420 -16.52 -4.82 16.14
CA ARG A 420 -17.56 -4.33 17.07
C ARG A 420 -18.91 -5.03 16.84
N LEU A 421 -19.30 -5.25 15.59
CA LEU A 421 -20.51 -6.00 15.25
C LEU A 421 -20.43 -7.45 15.71
N HIS A 422 -19.30 -8.12 15.49
CA HIS A 422 -19.10 -9.49 15.98
C HIS A 422 -19.12 -9.57 17.51
N ALA A 423 -18.52 -8.61 18.22
CA ALA A 423 -18.58 -8.54 19.68
C ALA A 423 -20.04 -8.37 20.16
N ARG A 424 -20.80 -7.42 19.59
CA ARG A 424 -22.23 -7.26 19.89
C ARG A 424 -23.06 -8.49 19.57
N GLN A 425 -22.74 -9.18 18.47
CA GLN A 425 -23.42 -10.42 18.10
C GLN A 425 -23.12 -11.54 19.12
N ALA A 426 -21.89 -11.62 19.63
CA ALA A 426 -21.53 -12.58 20.68
C ALA A 426 -22.24 -12.26 22.01
N GLU A 427 -22.29 -10.99 22.41
CA GLU A 427 -23.03 -10.52 23.58
C GLU A 427 -24.52 -10.85 23.47
N ALA A 428 -25.15 -10.53 22.33
CA ALA A 428 -26.56 -10.85 22.09
C ALA A 428 -26.82 -12.37 22.12
N ARG A 429 -25.91 -13.18 21.57
CA ARG A 429 -26.01 -14.65 21.66
C ARG A 429 -25.91 -15.15 23.10
N SER A 430 -25.02 -14.57 23.90
CA SER A 430 -24.89 -14.90 25.32
C SER A 430 -26.15 -14.54 26.11
N GLU A 431 -26.74 -13.37 25.83
CA GLU A 431 -27.97 -12.95 26.50
C GLU A 431 -29.17 -13.83 26.08
N ILE A 432 -29.27 -14.19 24.80
CA ILE A 432 -30.28 -15.16 24.34
C ILE A 432 -30.11 -16.50 25.06
N ALA A 433 -28.89 -17.00 25.22
CA ALA A 433 -28.63 -18.24 25.94
C ALA A 433 -29.07 -18.15 27.41
N ARG A 434 -28.78 -17.04 28.08
CA ARG A 434 -29.20 -16.77 29.47
C ARG A 434 -30.72 -16.74 29.61
N LEU A 435 -31.42 -16.03 28.71
CA LEU A 435 -32.88 -15.95 28.70
C LEU A 435 -33.53 -17.31 28.38
N VAL A 436 -32.90 -18.13 27.54
CA VAL A 436 -33.35 -19.50 27.26
C VAL A 436 -33.23 -20.37 28.51
N GLU A 437 -32.11 -20.29 29.23
CA GLU A 437 -31.93 -21.03 30.49
C GLU A 437 -32.92 -20.59 31.57
N GLU A 438 -33.16 -19.28 31.71
CA GLU A 438 -34.15 -18.73 32.63
C GLU A 438 -35.58 -19.18 32.26
N ARG A 439 -35.94 -19.12 30.98
CA ARG A 439 -37.21 -19.65 30.47
C ARG A 439 -37.38 -21.12 30.81
N ASP A 440 -36.34 -21.94 30.66
CA ASP A 440 -36.42 -23.37 30.91
C ASP A 440 -36.53 -23.68 32.41
N ARG A 441 -35.83 -22.93 33.28
CA ARG A 441 -36.02 -22.99 34.74
C ARG A 441 -37.45 -22.62 35.14
N LEU A 442 -37.99 -21.53 34.59
CA LEU A 442 -39.36 -21.09 34.87
C LEU A 442 -40.38 -22.13 34.38
N ARG A 443 -40.17 -22.72 33.19
CA ARG A 443 -41.00 -23.81 32.68
C ARG A 443 -40.96 -25.03 33.59
N GLN A 444 -39.79 -25.45 34.06
CA GLN A 444 -39.66 -26.56 35.01
C GLN A 444 -40.38 -26.28 36.33
N SER A 445 -40.23 -25.06 36.88
CA SER A 445 -40.94 -24.63 38.08
C SER A 445 -42.46 -24.60 37.89
N ALA A 446 -42.93 -24.12 36.73
CA ALA A 446 -44.34 -24.14 36.39
C ALA A 446 -44.86 -25.58 36.27
N LEU A 447 -44.13 -26.47 35.60
CA LEU A 447 -44.49 -27.89 35.46
C LEU A 447 -44.57 -28.58 36.83
N ALA A 448 -43.61 -28.33 37.72
CA ALA A 448 -43.63 -28.84 39.08
C ALA A 448 -44.83 -28.30 39.89
N SER A 449 -45.17 -27.03 39.71
CA SER A 449 -46.32 -26.41 40.35
C SER A 449 -47.63 -27.00 39.84
N VAL A 450 -47.75 -27.26 38.54
CA VAL A 450 -48.90 -27.96 37.92
C VAL A 450 -49.00 -29.38 38.46
N SER A 451 -47.92 -30.16 38.45
CA SER A 451 -47.92 -31.52 39.00
C SER A 451 -48.30 -31.54 40.49
N ARG A 452 -47.89 -30.53 41.27
CA ARG A 452 -48.29 -30.40 42.66
C ARG A 452 -49.77 -30.02 42.80
N ALA A 453 -50.29 -29.16 41.92
CA ALA A 453 -51.71 -28.84 41.88
C ALA A 453 -52.55 -30.08 41.55
N ASP A 454 -52.18 -30.84 40.51
CA ASP A 454 -52.83 -32.11 40.16
C ASP A 454 -52.82 -33.10 41.33
N GLN A 455 -51.70 -33.19 42.07
CA GLN A 455 -51.62 -34.07 43.24
C GLN A 455 -52.56 -33.60 44.35
N LEU A 456 -52.60 -32.29 44.65
CA LEU A 456 -53.52 -31.73 45.64
C LEU A 456 -54.98 -31.91 45.22
N GLU A 457 -55.30 -31.81 43.93
CA GLU A 457 -56.65 -32.10 43.44
C GLU A 457 -57.06 -33.55 43.67
N ARG A 458 -56.14 -34.51 43.46
CA ARG A 458 -56.37 -35.92 43.80
C ARG A 458 -56.53 -36.11 45.31
N ASP A 459 -55.64 -35.56 46.11
CA ASP A 459 -55.70 -35.66 47.58
C ASP A 459 -57.02 -35.06 48.11
N VAL A 460 -57.50 -33.95 47.53
CA VAL A 460 -58.81 -33.37 47.86
C VAL A 460 -59.96 -34.26 47.41
N ALA A 461 -59.87 -34.90 46.24
CA ALA A 461 -60.88 -35.86 45.79
C ALA A 461 -60.95 -37.09 46.71
N ASP A 462 -59.80 -37.64 47.10
CA ASP A 462 -59.69 -38.76 48.04
C ASP A 462 -60.16 -38.38 49.44
N ALA A 463 -59.83 -37.18 49.93
CA ALA A 463 -60.34 -36.68 51.19
C ALA A 463 -61.87 -36.50 51.16
N ARG A 464 -62.43 -36.05 50.03
CA ARG A 464 -63.89 -35.94 49.84
C ARG A 464 -64.57 -37.31 49.85
N THR A 465 -64.04 -38.29 49.14
CA THR A 465 -64.60 -39.66 49.13
C THR A 465 -64.48 -40.30 50.51
N ALA A 466 -63.35 -40.13 51.20
CA ALA A 466 -63.18 -40.58 52.59
C ALA A 466 -64.17 -39.91 53.54
N MET A 467 -64.38 -38.59 53.43
CA MET A 467 -65.39 -37.87 54.21
C MET A 467 -66.81 -38.34 53.92
N GLN A 468 -67.14 -38.63 52.65
CA GLN A 468 -68.44 -39.20 52.28
C GLN A 468 -68.63 -40.60 52.87
N ALA A 469 -67.61 -41.46 52.80
CA ALA A 469 -67.64 -42.79 53.40
C ALA A 469 -67.78 -42.71 54.93
N MET A 470 -67.06 -41.79 55.59
CA MET A 470 -67.15 -41.58 57.03
C MET A 470 -68.54 -41.05 57.42
N ARG A 471 -69.12 -40.14 56.64
CA ARG A 471 -70.51 -39.69 56.86
C ARG A 471 -71.51 -40.84 56.71
N ALA A 472 -71.39 -41.66 55.66
CA ALA A 472 -72.26 -42.82 55.48
C ALA A 472 -72.11 -43.84 56.62
N ALA A 473 -70.88 -44.06 57.10
CA ALA A 473 -70.63 -44.90 58.28
C ALA A 473 -71.29 -44.32 59.54
N PHE A 474 -71.12 -43.01 59.81
CA PHE A 474 -71.79 -42.34 60.92
C PHE A 474 -73.33 -42.40 60.82
N GLU A 475 -73.89 -42.25 59.63
CA GLU A 475 -75.33 -42.40 59.40
C GLU A 475 -75.81 -43.82 59.69
N ASN A 476 -75.04 -44.83 59.27
CA ASN A 476 -75.33 -46.24 59.54
C ASN A 476 -75.20 -46.57 61.03
N ASP A 477 -74.13 -46.13 61.69
CA ASP A 477 -73.94 -46.30 63.14
C ASP A 477 -75.05 -45.59 63.92
N SER A 478 -75.44 -44.38 63.51
CA SER A 478 -76.56 -43.67 64.13
C SER A 478 -77.89 -44.39 63.90
N ALA A 479 -78.10 -45.02 62.75
CA ALA A 479 -79.30 -45.82 62.48
C ALA A 479 -79.31 -47.11 63.33
N GLN A 480 -78.15 -47.77 63.45
CA GLN A 480 -77.99 -48.96 64.29
C GLN A 480 -78.22 -48.64 65.77
N LEU A 481 -77.61 -47.57 66.29
CA LEU A 481 -77.83 -47.10 67.67
C LEU A 481 -79.31 -46.76 67.92
N ARG A 482 -80.00 -46.14 66.95
CA ARG A 482 -81.45 -45.89 67.08
C ARG A 482 -82.24 -47.20 67.15
N ALA A 483 -81.90 -48.19 66.33
CA ALA A 483 -82.55 -49.50 66.37
C ALA A 483 -82.30 -50.23 67.71
N GLU A 484 -81.07 -50.18 68.24
CA GLU A 484 -80.73 -50.74 69.56
C GLU A 484 -81.48 -50.02 70.69
N VAL A 485 -81.60 -48.68 70.63
CA VAL A 485 -82.41 -47.91 71.58
C VAL A 485 -83.89 -48.28 71.49
N ASP A 486 -84.44 -48.44 70.28
CA ASP A 486 -85.83 -48.84 70.10
C ASP A 486 -86.10 -50.27 70.60
N GLU A 487 -85.15 -51.20 70.38
CA GLU A 487 -85.25 -52.58 70.85
C GLU A 487 -85.13 -52.68 72.38
N THR A 488 -84.20 -51.93 72.98
CA THR A 488 -84.08 -51.84 74.45
C THR A 488 -85.31 -51.18 75.06
N LEU A 489 -85.86 -50.12 74.46
CA LEU A 489 -87.12 -49.51 74.88
C LEU A 489 -88.30 -50.49 74.75
N ALA A 490 -88.37 -51.29 73.68
CA ALA A 490 -89.39 -52.31 73.52
C ALA A 490 -89.27 -53.42 74.58
N SER A 491 -88.05 -53.86 74.88
CA SER A 491 -87.76 -54.83 75.94
C SER A 491 -88.17 -54.30 77.32
N LEU A 492 -87.77 -53.07 77.66
CA LEU A 492 -88.17 -52.41 78.91
C LEU A 492 -89.69 -52.22 79.01
N ARG A 493 -90.37 -51.90 77.90
CA ARG A 493 -91.83 -51.83 77.85
C ARG A 493 -92.49 -53.18 78.13
N ARG A 494 -91.93 -54.29 77.60
CA ARG A 494 -92.38 -55.65 77.92
C ARG A 494 -92.16 -55.97 79.40
N GLN A 495 -90.95 -55.73 79.92
CA GLN A 495 -90.65 -55.94 81.34
C GLN A 495 -91.59 -55.14 82.27
N LEU A 496 -91.88 -53.88 81.93
CA LEU A 496 -92.83 -53.06 82.67
C LEU A 496 -94.27 -53.62 82.58
N SER A 497 -94.66 -54.18 81.43
CA SER A 497 -95.94 -54.85 81.26
C SER A 497 -96.03 -56.13 82.09
N ASP A 498 -94.98 -56.94 82.09
CA ASP A 498 -94.89 -58.19 82.84
C ASP A 498 -94.91 -57.91 84.34
N GLN A 499 -94.14 -56.93 84.81
CA GLN A 499 -94.17 -56.47 86.20
C GLN A 499 -95.55 -55.93 86.60
N LYS A 500 -96.24 -55.21 85.71
CA LYS A 500 -97.63 -54.76 85.96
C LYS A 500 -98.60 -55.95 86.08
N ALA A 501 -98.44 -56.98 85.26
CA ALA A 501 -99.24 -58.20 85.32
C ALA A 501 -98.96 -58.99 86.60
N GLU A 502 -97.69 -59.12 86.99
CA GLU A 502 -97.29 -59.77 88.24
C GLU A 502 -97.83 -59.01 89.47
N LEU A 503 -97.80 -57.69 89.44
CA LEU A 503 -98.39 -56.85 90.50
C LEU A 503 -99.92 -56.98 90.56
N ALA A 504 -100.58 -57.17 89.42
CA ALA A 504 -102.01 -57.46 89.35
C ALA A 504 -102.33 -58.85 89.93
N ASP A 505 -101.51 -59.86 89.65
CA ASP A 505 -101.66 -61.21 90.17
C ASP A 505 -101.40 -61.28 91.68
N VAL A 506 -100.37 -60.59 92.18
CA VAL A 506 -100.13 -60.44 93.64
C VAL A 506 -101.31 -59.73 94.31
N ARG A 507 -101.87 -58.68 93.71
CA ARG A 507 -103.08 -58.01 94.22
C ARG A 507 -104.31 -58.93 94.22
N GLN A 508 -104.44 -59.81 93.23
CA GLN A 508 -105.51 -60.78 93.16
C GLN A 508 -105.34 -61.91 94.19
N ARG A 509 -104.12 -62.41 94.41
CA ARG A 509 -103.80 -63.34 95.51
C ARG A 509 -104.09 -62.73 96.87
N ASN A 510 -103.75 -61.45 97.08
CA ASN A 510 -104.08 -60.73 98.32
C ASN A 510 -105.61 -60.61 98.51
N ARG A 511 -106.37 -60.35 97.44
CA ARG A 511 -107.85 -60.34 97.49
C ARG A 511 -108.46 -61.70 97.82
N MET A 512 -107.84 -62.81 97.42
CA MET A 512 -108.34 -64.15 97.74
C MET A 512 -108.03 -64.60 99.18
N LEU A 513 -106.90 -64.15 99.74
CA LEU A 513 -106.54 -64.45 101.14
C LEU A 513 -107.35 -63.65 102.17
N LEU A 514 -107.80 -62.43 101.82
CA LEU A 514 -108.60 -61.57 102.72
C LEU A 514 -110.08 -61.98 102.90
N ARG A 515 -110.52 -63.13 102.35
CA ARG A 515 -111.90 -63.62 102.46
C ARG A 515 -112.10 -64.76 103.47
N ARG A 516 -111.09 -65.10 104.27
CA ARG A 516 -111.25 -66.07 105.37
C ARG A 516 -110.59 -65.54 106.65
N GLU A 517 -111.44 -65.41 107.66
CA GLU A 517 -111.13 -65.09 109.07
C GLU A 517 -110.61 -63.67 109.33
N THR A 518 -111.55 -62.71 109.28
CA THR A 518 -111.41 -61.46 110.03
C THR A 518 -112.42 -61.46 111.18
N LEU A 519 -111.88 -61.46 112.41
CA LEU A 519 -112.62 -61.29 113.66
C LEU A 519 -113.32 -59.93 113.67
N SER A 520 -114.52 -59.91 114.25
CA SER A 520 -115.38 -58.74 114.23
C SER A 520 -114.80 -57.57 115.03
N PRO A 521 -115.11 -56.31 114.68
CA PRO A 521 -114.66 -55.14 115.43
C PRO A 521 -115.00 -55.16 116.93
N ALA A 522 -116.00 -55.94 117.33
CA ALA A 522 -116.37 -56.13 118.74
C ALA A 522 -115.38 -57.03 119.50
N GLU A 523 -114.81 -58.04 118.85
CA GLU A 523 -113.87 -59.00 119.46
C GLU A 523 -112.48 -58.37 119.66
N VAL A 524 -112.01 -57.57 118.69
CA VAL A 524 -110.76 -56.80 118.83
C VAL A 524 -110.89 -55.74 119.92
N LYS A 525 -112.08 -55.14 120.08
CA LYS A 525 -112.34 -54.18 121.15
C LYS A 525 -112.37 -54.86 122.52
N ALA A 526 -113.01 -56.04 122.64
CA ALA A 526 -113.07 -56.79 123.90
C ALA A 526 -111.68 -57.25 124.40
N ILE A 527 -110.77 -57.62 123.50
CA ILE A 527 -109.40 -57.99 123.86
C ILE A 527 -108.62 -56.77 124.36
N ARG A 528 -108.72 -55.63 123.67
CA ARG A 528 -108.09 -54.37 124.11
C ARG A 528 -108.62 -53.87 125.45
N ASP A 529 -109.92 -54.02 125.71
CA ASP A 529 -110.53 -53.58 126.96
C ASP A 529 -110.08 -54.46 128.14
N ARG A 530 -109.96 -55.79 127.96
CA ARG A 530 -109.39 -56.70 128.98
C ARG A 530 -107.92 -56.45 129.27
N GLU A 531 -107.14 -56.13 128.25
CA GLU A 531 -105.71 -55.84 128.40
C GLU A 531 -105.46 -54.51 129.13
N LYS A 532 -106.28 -53.47 128.84
CA LYS A 532 -106.28 -52.21 129.60
C LYS A 532 -106.66 -52.43 131.07
N GLU A 533 -107.61 -53.30 131.35
CA GLU A 533 -108.04 -53.62 132.73
C GLU A 533 -106.95 -54.38 133.52
N LEU A 534 -106.23 -55.29 132.87
CA LEU A 534 -105.13 -56.02 133.49
C LEU A 534 -103.97 -55.07 133.85
N ASN A 535 -103.55 -54.19 132.94
CA ASN A 535 -102.51 -53.20 133.20
C ASN A 535 -102.90 -52.23 134.33
N ALA A 536 -104.17 -51.83 134.38
CA ALA A 536 -104.67 -50.99 135.46
C ALA A 536 -104.60 -51.71 136.82
N THR A 537 -104.86 -53.01 136.87
CA THR A 537 -104.84 -53.79 138.13
C THR A 537 -103.43 -54.03 138.65
N VAL A 538 -102.49 -54.42 137.78
CA VAL A 538 -101.08 -54.61 138.17
C VAL A 538 -100.45 -53.30 138.62
N SER A 539 -100.77 -52.18 137.95
CA SER A 539 -100.32 -50.85 138.38
C SER A 539 -100.79 -50.50 139.79
N LYS A 540 -102.04 -50.83 140.14
CA LYS A 540 -102.57 -50.60 141.50
C LYS A 540 -101.84 -51.40 142.57
N LEU A 541 -101.47 -52.66 142.28
CA LEU A 541 -100.74 -53.51 143.22
C LEU A 541 -99.31 -53.01 143.46
N VAL A 542 -98.62 -52.55 142.41
CA VAL A 542 -97.28 -51.93 142.56
C VAL A 542 -97.36 -50.67 143.43
N LEU A 543 -98.37 -49.81 143.20
CA LEU A 543 -98.58 -48.60 144.02
C LEU A 543 -98.92 -48.94 145.48
N ALA A 544 -99.74 -49.97 145.71
CA ALA A 544 -100.07 -50.41 147.07
C ALA A 544 -98.83 -50.94 147.81
N GLU A 545 -97.98 -51.70 147.14
CA GLU A 545 -96.74 -52.21 147.75
C GLU A 545 -95.78 -51.04 148.03
N GLN A 546 -95.58 -50.10 147.10
CA GLN A 546 -94.75 -48.90 147.32
C GLN A 546 -95.27 -48.03 148.48
N ALA A 547 -96.59 -47.95 148.67
CA ALA A 547 -97.17 -47.21 149.79
C ALA A 547 -96.85 -47.83 151.17
N SER A 548 -96.53 -49.13 151.23
CA SER A 548 -96.17 -49.82 152.47
C SER A 548 -94.69 -49.68 152.86
N GLU A 549 -93.84 -49.26 151.92
CA GLU A 549 -92.39 -49.15 152.05
C GLU A 549 -91.91 -48.28 153.23
N PRO A 550 -92.53 -47.12 153.56
CA PRO A 550 -92.11 -46.30 154.69
C PRO A 550 -92.09 -47.04 156.04
N SER A 551 -92.97 -48.04 156.21
CA SER A 551 -93.05 -48.86 157.43
C SER A 551 -91.81 -49.75 157.63
N PHE A 552 -91.08 -50.00 156.55
CA PHE A 552 -89.85 -50.80 156.56
C PHE A 552 -88.61 -49.93 156.41
N THR A 553 -88.70 -48.60 156.56
CA THR A 553 -87.56 -47.69 156.39
C THR A 553 -86.95 -47.23 157.71
N CYS A 554 -85.63 -47.21 157.75
CA CYS A 554 -84.86 -46.63 158.84
C CYS A 554 -84.89 -45.11 158.74
N PHE A 555 -85.19 -44.44 159.86
CA PHE A 555 -85.31 -42.99 159.90
C PHE A 555 -83.98 -42.24 159.69
N ASP A 556 -82.85 -42.90 159.96
CA ASP A 556 -81.54 -42.27 159.85
C ASP A 556 -80.98 -42.32 158.42
N CYS A 557 -81.13 -43.45 157.72
CA CYS A 557 -80.65 -43.58 156.35
C CYS A 557 -81.76 -43.39 155.29
N MET A 558 -83.03 -43.32 155.71
CA MET A 558 -84.21 -43.22 154.85
C MET A 558 -84.28 -44.33 153.78
N GLN A 559 -83.66 -45.47 154.07
CA GLN A 559 -83.70 -46.67 153.25
C GLN A 559 -84.38 -47.79 154.02
N VAL A 560 -84.82 -48.83 153.31
CA VAL A 560 -85.37 -50.04 153.93
C VAL A 560 -84.35 -50.61 154.94
N PHE A 561 -84.83 -51.03 156.12
CA PHE A 561 -84.00 -51.47 157.23
C PHE A 561 -83.00 -52.56 156.81
N LYS A 562 -81.74 -52.36 157.21
CA LYS A 562 -80.65 -53.31 157.07
C LYS A 562 -80.06 -53.58 158.45
N ASP A 563 -80.14 -54.83 158.90
CA ASP A 563 -79.79 -55.26 160.26
C ASP A 563 -80.42 -54.36 161.34
N PRO A 564 -81.76 -54.28 161.40
CA PRO A 564 -82.44 -53.39 162.32
C PRO A 564 -82.21 -53.79 163.78
N VAL A 565 -81.90 -52.80 164.61
CA VAL A 565 -81.80 -52.89 166.08
C VAL A 565 -82.84 -51.98 166.71
N THR A 566 -83.31 -52.32 167.90
CA THR A 566 -84.30 -51.55 168.66
C THR A 566 -83.68 -50.90 169.88
N CYS A 567 -83.92 -49.61 170.05
CA CYS A 567 -83.37 -48.80 171.14
C CYS A 567 -84.17 -48.99 172.44
N ILE A 568 -83.48 -49.08 173.58
CA ILE A 568 -84.04 -49.17 174.94
C ILE A 568 -83.85 -47.81 175.65
N PRO A 569 -84.87 -47.26 176.33
CA PRO A 569 -86.20 -47.85 176.57
C PRO A 569 -87.28 -47.52 175.52
N CYS A 570 -86.97 -46.73 174.48
CA CYS A 570 -88.01 -46.11 173.64
C CYS A 570 -88.66 -47.03 172.59
N GLY A 571 -88.08 -48.18 172.26
CA GLY A 571 -88.65 -49.13 171.30
C GLY A 571 -88.53 -48.73 169.83
N HIS A 572 -87.89 -47.61 169.51
CA HIS A 572 -87.66 -47.19 168.12
C HIS A 572 -86.54 -48.02 167.47
N SER A 573 -86.76 -48.40 166.22
CA SER A 573 -85.81 -49.21 165.45
C SER A 573 -84.98 -48.36 164.48
N ALA A 574 -83.69 -48.65 164.41
CA ALA A 574 -82.73 -48.05 163.49
C ALA A 574 -81.88 -49.16 162.87
N CYS A 575 -81.19 -48.93 161.75
CA CYS A 575 -80.16 -49.87 161.30
C CYS A 575 -79.02 -49.88 162.34
N GLU A 576 -78.43 -51.04 162.61
CA GLU A 576 -77.34 -51.18 163.59
C GLU A 576 -76.22 -50.15 163.35
N GLN A 577 -75.78 -50.02 162.10
CA GLN A 577 -74.74 -49.07 161.73
C GLN A 577 -75.15 -47.60 161.93
N CYS A 578 -76.44 -47.29 161.80
CA CYS A 578 -76.94 -45.93 162.00
C CYS A 578 -76.91 -45.55 163.48
N ILE A 579 -77.37 -46.44 164.37
CA ILE A 579 -77.41 -46.13 165.80
C ILE A 579 -76.03 -46.15 166.45
N VAL A 580 -75.13 -47.05 166.02
CA VAL A 580 -73.73 -47.09 166.50
C VAL A 580 -73.01 -45.78 166.17
N LYS A 581 -73.35 -45.15 165.04
CA LYS A 581 -72.72 -43.90 164.58
C LYS A 581 -73.20 -42.67 165.34
N ILE A 582 -74.49 -42.62 165.71
CA ILE A 582 -75.09 -41.44 166.33
C ILE A 582 -75.00 -41.54 167.87
N GLY A 583 -75.09 -42.75 168.43
CA GLY A 583 -75.00 -43.02 169.87
C GLY A 583 -76.26 -42.67 170.67
N TYR A 584 -77.26 -42.04 170.05
CA TYR A 584 -78.55 -41.69 170.65
C TYR A 584 -79.72 -41.93 169.67
N CYS A 585 -80.94 -42.11 170.18
CA CYS A 585 -82.12 -42.34 169.34
C CYS A 585 -82.61 -41.04 168.69
N SER A 586 -82.52 -40.95 167.35
CA SER A 586 -82.91 -39.77 166.55
C SER A 586 -84.40 -39.46 166.59
N GLN A 587 -85.26 -40.46 166.80
CA GLN A 587 -86.72 -40.25 166.88
C GLN A 587 -87.19 -39.72 168.24
N CYS A 588 -86.42 -39.91 169.31
CA CYS A 588 -86.84 -39.49 170.66
C CYS A 588 -86.54 -38.02 170.96
N GLY A 589 -85.68 -37.37 170.20
CA GLY A 589 -85.32 -35.96 170.38
C GLY A 589 -84.60 -35.60 171.69
N THR A 590 -84.30 -36.56 172.56
CA THR A 590 -83.75 -36.29 173.91
C THR A 590 -82.23 -36.26 173.99
N GLY A 591 -81.51 -36.62 172.92
CA GLY A 591 -80.04 -36.60 172.86
C GLY A 591 -79.32 -37.50 173.86
N LYS A 592 -80.07 -38.36 174.58
CA LYS A 592 -79.53 -39.25 175.60
C LYS A 592 -79.03 -40.54 174.98
N ALA A 593 -77.88 -41.00 175.46
CA ALA A 593 -77.30 -42.26 175.04
C ALA A 593 -78.28 -43.40 175.31
N VAL A 594 -78.51 -44.22 174.29
CA VAL A 594 -79.41 -45.38 174.35
C VAL A 594 -78.61 -46.66 174.18
N THR A 595 -79.02 -47.71 174.90
CA THR A 595 -78.60 -49.07 174.61
C THR A 595 -79.58 -49.70 173.62
N PHE A 596 -79.14 -50.68 172.82
CA PHE A 596 -79.98 -51.27 171.78
C PHE A 596 -79.73 -52.78 171.65
N TYR A 597 -80.70 -53.50 171.07
CA TYR A 597 -80.63 -54.94 170.80
C TYR A 597 -81.11 -55.28 169.38
N PRO A 598 -80.61 -56.36 168.76
CA PRO A 598 -81.00 -56.77 167.41
C PRO A 598 -82.48 -57.15 167.28
N ASN A 599 -83.13 -56.70 166.20
CA ASN A 599 -84.53 -56.97 165.89
C ASN A 599 -84.66 -57.87 164.64
N GLN A 600 -84.48 -59.17 164.84
CA GLN A 600 -84.51 -60.16 163.75
C GLN A 600 -85.85 -60.19 162.99
N LEU A 601 -86.96 -59.95 163.68
CA LEU A 601 -88.31 -59.97 163.09
C LEU A 601 -88.49 -58.85 162.06
N LEU A 602 -88.01 -57.64 162.38
CA LEU A 602 -88.05 -56.52 161.45
C LEU A 602 -87.11 -56.74 160.25
N SER A 603 -85.99 -57.45 160.46
CA SER A 603 -85.08 -57.84 159.37
C SER A 603 -85.79 -58.73 158.34
N GLU A 604 -86.47 -59.80 158.79
CA GLU A 604 -87.17 -60.72 157.90
C GLU A 604 -88.33 -60.06 157.13
N LEU A 605 -89.10 -59.20 157.80
CA LEU A 605 -90.21 -58.49 157.16
C LEU A 605 -89.72 -57.52 156.08
N SER A 606 -88.63 -56.80 156.37
CA SER A 606 -88.03 -55.86 155.41
C SER A 606 -87.52 -56.60 154.16
N ALA A 607 -86.91 -57.78 154.33
CA ALA A 607 -86.46 -58.60 153.21
C ALA A 607 -87.62 -59.12 152.34
N LYS A 608 -88.73 -59.56 152.96
CA LYS A 608 -89.92 -60.04 152.23
C LYS A 608 -90.58 -58.93 151.42
N HIS A 609 -90.61 -57.70 151.92
CA HIS A 609 -91.13 -56.55 151.20
C HIS A 609 -90.33 -56.28 149.91
N VAL A 610 -88.99 -56.27 150.00
CA VAL A 610 -88.11 -56.04 148.83
C VAL A 610 -88.37 -57.05 147.71
N TYR A 611 -88.52 -58.33 148.04
CA TYR A 611 -88.78 -59.37 147.03
C TYR A 611 -90.11 -59.19 146.30
N ARG A 612 -91.19 -58.89 147.03
CA ARG A 612 -92.53 -58.70 146.42
C ARG A 612 -92.55 -57.51 145.47
N LYS A 613 -91.93 -56.40 145.88
CA LYS A 613 -91.83 -55.19 145.05
C LYS A 613 -91.12 -55.46 143.73
N GLN A 614 -90.02 -56.22 143.74
CA GLN A 614 -89.28 -56.56 142.51
C GLN A 614 -90.11 -57.45 141.56
N ALA A 615 -90.81 -58.46 142.08
CA ALA A 615 -91.62 -59.36 141.25
C ALA A 615 -92.77 -58.63 140.53
N LEU A 616 -93.48 -57.72 141.23
CA LEU A 616 -94.57 -56.96 140.64
C LEU A 616 -94.10 -55.97 139.57
N GLN A 617 -92.91 -55.38 139.74
CA GLN A 617 -92.34 -54.47 138.74
C GLN A 617 -91.96 -55.19 137.43
N GLY A 618 -91.49 -56.45 137.52
CA GLY A 618 -91.19 -57.25 136.32
C GLY A 618 -92.41 -57.52 135.44
N LEU A 619 -93.56 -57.82 136.05
CA LEU A 619 -94.81 -58.04 135.31
C LEU A 619 -95.29 -56.78 134.59
N LEU A 620 -95.10 -55.61 135.20
CA LEU A 620 -95.51 -54.34 134.59
C LEU A 620 -94.69 -54.04 133.32
N GLN A 621 -93.37 -54.29 133.34
CA GLN A 621 -92.50 -54.00 132.20
C GLN A 621 -92.81 -54.87 130.96
N MET A 622 -93.12 -56.15 131.16
CA MET A 622 -93.48 -57.03 130.03
C MET A 622 -94.78 -56.58 129.35
N SER A 623 -95.74 -56.08 130.13
CA SER A 623 -97.04 -55.64 129.61
C SER A 623 -96.98 -54.34 128.79
N ALA A 624 -95.98 -53.48 129.02
CA ALA A 624 -95.84 -52.21 128.32
C ALA A 624 -95.18 -52.38 126.93
N ALA A 625 -94.23 -53.30 126.78
CA ALA A 625 -93.49 -53.52 125.52
C ALA A 625 -94.38 -54.03 124.36
N PHE A 626 -95.52 -54.65 124.65
CA PHE A 626 -96.45 -55.15 123.64
C PHE A 626 -97.30 -54.04 123.00
N LEU A 627 -97.47 -52.89 123.68
CA LEU A 627 -98.32 -51.78 123.23
C LEU A 627 -97.65 -50.87 122.20
N GLU A 628 -96.32 -50.74 122.20
CA GLU A 628 -95.62 -49.79 121.31
C GLU A 628 -95.48 -50.29 119.87
N THR A 629 -95.53 -51.59 119.61
CA THR A 629 -95.33 -52.16 118.26
C THR A 629 -96.54 -52.02 117.33
N HIS A 630 -97.69 -51.54 117.82
CA HIS A 630 -98.96 -51.58 117.08
C HIS A 630 -99.71 -50.24 117.02
N SER A 631 -98.99 -49.12 117.16
CA SER A 631 -99.55 -47.76 117.18
C SER A 631 -99.16 -46.93 115.95
N SER A 632 -99.93 -47.12 114.87
CA SER A 632 -100.19 -46.18 113.75
C SER A 632 -99.19 -46.01 112.60
N PRO A 633 -99.70 -45.73 111.37
CA PRO A 633 -100.70 -46.46 110.60
C PRO A 633 -100.09 -47.25 109.42
#